data_AF-A0A6M4NM40-F1
#
_entry.id   AF-A0A6M4NM40-F1
#
_cell.length_a   1.000
_cell.length_b   1.000
_cell.length_c   1.000
_cell.angle_alpha   90.00
_cell.angle_beta   90.00
_cell.angle_gamma   90.00
#
_symmetry.space_group_name_H-M   'P 1'
#
loop_
_entity.id
_entity.type
_entity.pdbx_description
1 polymer ?
#
loop_
_entity_poly.entity_id
_entity_poly.type
_entity_poly.pdbx_seq_one_letter_code
_entity_poly.pdbx_strand_id
1 'polypeptide(L)'
;MTLLILRCKDFFDSKKKGVVRLARLEKARAISFFYSLRNYTLKQKGVLLVLMSLIAFKVSVEASSLLNGEISVEQLKAISLTIGGGLLGFTAIVFSLLLFSLQANLQRLRYLDFYRFSADKQILGYLLFCLIISLSIIVTSLFIVDGYSGQYATLMLWAVVLFIFLLFFSYKRSIQLINPIEQVELIASEVSSNLGRWGKAIERKIRTEDPPTIESLTNKNFNSQRWELCKSNPMHQQSVINSIDSLCAMTKVYTELNDYIVARNTLKKVVYIIDKYIQFRQNTFIEGSPYMRTSIESEPVFDHVLSKIAYSASEAIKANDKEWVDICFDVYSQLAQVLNFYNVQHGYRLGQQIDYAIHYFTSSVKDSIHLKNNDVMINASSAVGRLATGLLETASHDNIQPLDESLRLLGSLSIANGDITVINDVMRRYGDIVFLLILNEDSKVETAIQSISKSIHSLGRLYLNQEKMTSFDLGIVNGFYGFGENSLSDRLAKQASILSSEPDKYRSLVTSLIKGICLWLKLTFNDRGELYKLDQKKNLVLFHYLYSLSETMLKILLELTDEKTDCQLRYDVYEVVNREIIALCEIREDKEVLRRIDTYGFMSSLFNLHHLIDSSDTISFLVDNILKVGFNAASINCDHGLLAKSICASAIISVNNESSQYRGLIDKKINEFSGNHKVFTNALTRLEYLGMLGRFEKERRINSYSHCAIETFCNNHLTNELREEIKYSIEAIKLNINDK
;
A
#
# COMPACT_ATOMS: atom_id res chain seq x y z
N MET A 1 33.94 -61.80 61.61
CA MET A 1 32.94 -60.79 61.99
C MET A 1 32.55 -60.02 60.74
N THR A 2 32.00 -60.76 59.78
CA THR A 2 32.04 -60.44 58.34
C THR A 2 30.62 -60.33 57.78
N LEU A 3 29.61 -60.45 58.66
CA LEU A 3 28.18 -60.26 58.41
C LEU A 3 27.67 -58.85 58.81
N LEU A 4 28.48 -58.06 59.53
CA LEU A 4 28.14 -56.68 59.91
C LEU A 4 28.59 -55.65 58.86
N ILE A 5 29.54 -55.99 57.98
CA ILE A 5 30.08 -55.09 56.95
C ILE A 5 29.21 -55.10 55.68
N LEU A 6 28.47 -56.18 55.41
CA LEU A 6 27.56 -56.27 54.26
C LEU A 6 26.23 -55.52 54.47
N ARG A 7 25.70 -55.42 55.70
CA ARG A 7 24.46 -54.67 55.99
C ARG A 7 24.62 -53.14 56.02
N CYS A 8 25.83 -52.63 56.20
CA CYS A 8 26.08 -51.18 56.16
C CYS A 8 26.31 -50.64 54.74
N LYS A 9 26.66 -51.50 53.77
CA LYS A 9 26.89 -51.08 52.38
C LYS A 9 25.57 -50.90 51.60
N ASP A 10 24.61 -51.80 51.80
CA ASP A 10 23.28 -51.72 51.15
C ASP A 10 22.41 -50.58 51.69
N PHE A 11 22.61 -50.17 52.95
CA PHE A 11 21.90 -49.04 53.54
C PHE A 11 22.40 -47.67 53.02
N PHE A 12 23.68 -47.58 52.66
CA PHE A 12 24.28 -46.35 52.13
C PHE A 12 24.00 -46.15 50.62
N ASP A 13 23.87 -47.22 49.83
CA ASP A 13 23.55 -47.11 48.39
C ASP A 13 22.06 -46.83 48.11
N SER A 14 21.16 -47.21 49.02
CA SER A 14 19.72 -46.89 48.94
C SER A 14 19.43 -45.39 49.10
N LYS A 15 20.10 -44.72 50.06
CA LYS A 15 19.93 -43.27 50.30
C LYS A 15 20.56 -42.39 49.21
N LYS A 16 21.62 -42.84 48.53
CA LYS A 16 22.30 -42.04 47.48
C LYS A 16 21.47 -41.95 46.19
N LYS A 17 20.69 -42.97 45.84
CA LYS A 17 19.80 -42.96 44.65
C LYS A 17 18.52 -42.13 44.84
N GLY A 18 18.00 -42.03 46.08
CA GLY A 18 16.85 -41.17 46.40
C GLY A 18 17.15 -39.68 46.31
N VAL A 19 18.31 -39.25 46.82
CA VAL A 19 18.74 -37.84 46.84
C VAL A 19 19.08 -37.33 45.43
N VAL A 20 19.64 -38.16 44.56
CA VAL A 20 19.94 -37.77 43.16
C VAL A 20 18.67 -37.67 42.29
N ARG A 21 17.61 -38.44 42.59
CA ARG A 21 16.31 -38.31 41.90
C ARG A 21 15.51 -37.09 42.38
N LEU A 22 15.53 -36.79 43.67
CA LEU A 22 14.91 -35.57 44.25
C LEU A 22 15.60 -34.29 43.74
N ALA A 23 16.94 -34.26 43.72
CA ALA A 23 17.70 -33.13 43.21
C ALA A 23 17.49 -32.89 41.69
N ARG A 24 17.29 -33.95 40.88
CA ARG A 24 16.96 -33.81 39.45
C ARG A 24 15.52 -33.34 39.23
N LEU A 25 14.56 -33.75 40.06
CA LEU A 25 13.17 -33.30 40.01
C LEU A 25 13.01 -31.83 40.43
N GLU A 26 13.75 -31.37 41.45
CA GLU A 26 13.77 -29.97 41.86
C GLU A 26 14.49 -29.07 40.84
N LYS A 27 15.59 -29.54 40.25
CA LYS A 27 16.29 -28.80 39.18
C LYS A 27 15.43 -28.71 37.91
N ALA A 28 14.69 -29.76 37.56
CA ALA A 28 13.74 -29.74 36.44
C ALA A 28 12.53 -28.82 36.71
N ARG A 29 12.00 -28.79 37.94
CA ARG A 29 10.94 -27.85 38.34
C ARG A 29 11.41 -26.40 38.40
N ALA A 30 12.64 -26.15 38.85
CA ALA A 30 13.23 -24.81 38.84
C ALA A 30 13.47 -24.34 37.40
N ILE A 31 13.98 -25.19 36.52
CA ILE A 31 14.18 -24.85 35.10
C ILE A 31 12.83 -24.67 34.38
N SER A 32 11.80 -25.46 34.68
CA SER A 32 10.44 -25.25 34.13
C SER A 32 9.78 -23.98 34.68
N PHE A 33 10.05 -23.60 35.93
CA PHE A 33 9.59 -22.35 36.54
C PHE A 33 10.28 -21.13 35.88
N PHE A 34 11.58 -21.19 35.63
CA PHE A 34 12.33 -20.16 34.89
C PHE A 34 11.92 -20.08 33.41
N TYR A 35 11.62 -21.21 32.76
CA TYR A 35 11.06 -21.23 31.39
C TYR A 35 9.64 -20.68 31.33
N SER A 36 8.81 -20.93 32.35
CA SER A 36 7.47 -20.36 32.48
C SER A 36 7.51 -18.83 32.72
N LEU A 37 8.51 -18.33 33.45
CA LEU A 37 8.73 -16.90 33.72
C LEU A 37 8.92 -16.05 32.44
N ARG A 38 9.41 -16.66 31.36
CA ARG A 38 9.68 -15.98 30.08
C ARG A 38 8.42 -15.62 29.30
N ASN A 39 7.30 -16.31 29.53
CA ASN A 39 6.05 -16.14 28.78
C ASN A 39 4.97 -15.29 29.49
N TYR A 40 5.28 -14.68 30.64
CA TYR A 40 4.30 -13.87 31.39
C TYR A 40 4.27 -12.40 30.95
N THR A 41 3.05 -11.84 30.85
CA THR A 41 2.81 -10.42 30.54
C THR A 41 3.28 -9.49 31.67
N LEU A 42 3.52 -8.21 31.37
CA LEU A 42 4.06 -7.22 32.33
C LEU A 42 3.26 -7.14 33.64
N LYS A 43 1.94 -7.32 33.58
CA LYS A 43 1.04 -7.36 34.76
C LYS A 43 1.30 -8.58 35.65
N GLN A 44 1.55 -9.75 35.06
CA GLN A 44 1.83 -10.99 35.80
C GLN A 44 3.23 -10.98 36.42
N LYS A 45 4.21 -10.34 35.77
CA LYS A 45 5.54 -10.08 36.37
C LYS A 45 5.45 -9.15 37.58
N GLY A 46 4.58 -8.13 37.54
CA GLY A 46 4.31 -7.26 38.68
C GLY A 46 3.70 -8.00 39.88
N VAL A 47 2.72 -8.87 39.65
CA VAL A 47 2.10 -9.69 40.71
C VAL A 47 3.12 -10.66 41.33
N LEU A 48 3.98 -11.28 40.53
CA LEU A 48 5.03 -12.17 41.02
C LEU A 48 6.06 -11.42 41.88
N LEU A 49 6.42 -10.19 41.49
CA LEU A 49 7.37 -9.36 42.24
C LEU A 49 6.79 -8.91 43.58
N VAL A 50 5.49 -8.58 43.62
CA VAL A 50 4.76 -8.30 44.88
C VAL A 50 4.66 -9.55 45.76
N LEU A 51 4.42 -10.73 45.17
CA LEU A 51 4.36 -11.98 45.93
C LEU A 51 5.73 -12.33 46.54
N MET A 52 6.81 -12.14 45.76
CA MET A 52 8.19 -12.34 46.23
C MET A 52 8.59 -11.32 47.28
N SER A 53 8.15 -10.05 47.17
CA SER A 53 8.41 -9.04 48.20
C SER A 53 7.66 -9.33 49.49
N LEU A 54 6.43 -9.86 49.42
CA LEU A 54 5.66 -10.29 50.58
C LEU A 54 6.26 -11.52 51.28
N ILE A 55 6.78 -12.48 50.50
CA ILE A 55 7.50 -13.64 51.04
C ILE A 55 8.81 -13.19 51.70
N ALA A 56 9.58 -12.32 51.04
CA ALA A 56 10.81 -11.75 51.59
C ALA A 56 10.55 -10.89 52.83
N PHE A 57 9.45 -10.14 52.86
CA PHE A 57 9.00 -9.40 54.04
C PHE A 57 8.72 -10.33 55.21
N LYS A 58 7.93 -11.39 54.99
CA LYS A 58 7.60 -12.36 56.03
C LYS A 58 8.84 -13.04 56.60
N VAL A 59 9.74 -13.50 55.72
CA VAL A 59 11.03 -14.11 56.12
C VAL A 59 11.90 -13.11 56.89
N SER A 60 11.92 -11.85 56.46
CA SER A 60 12.67 -10.78 57.12
C SER A 60 12.13 -10.43 58.51
N VAL A 61 10.81 -10.44 58.71
CA VAL A 61 10.18 -10.19 60.02
C VAL A 61 10.39 -11.36 60.97
N GLU A 62 10.38 -12.58 60.46
CA GLU A 62 10.63 -13.78 61.26
C GLU A 62 12.12 -13.86 61.69
N ALA A 63 13.03 -13.48 60.80
CA ALA A 63 14.47 -13.36 61.08
C ALA A 63 14.80 -12.20 62.04
N SER A 64 14.03 -11.11 62.05
CA SER A 64 14.31 -9.94 62.89
C SER A 64 13.99 -10.14 64.37
N SER A 65 13.26 -11.20 64.72
CA SER A 65 13.09 -11.63 66.11
C SER A 65 14.43 -11.96 66.79
N LEU A 66 15.46 -12.32 66.03
CA LEU A 66 16.82 -12.62 66.50
C LEU A 66 17.66 -11.36 66.77
N LEU A 67 17.25 -10.19 66.28
CA LEU A 67 17.94 -8.89 66.41
C LEU A 67 17.35 -8.01 67.52
N ASN A 68 16.34 -8.50 68.24
CA ASN A 68 15.69 -7.75 69.31
C ASN A 68 16.64 -7.57 70.50
N GLY A 69 16.86 -6.32 70.92
CA GLY A 69 17.73 -5.96 72.04
C GLY A 69 19.17 -5.58 71.68
N GLU A 70 19.64 -5.84 70.46
CA GLU A 70 20.98 -5.41 69.99
C GLU A 70 20.97 -3.98 69.42
N ILE A 71 19.83 -3.52 68.91
CA ILE A 71 19.67 -2.18 68.32
C ILE A 71 19.15 -1.22 69.39
N SER A 72 19.89 -0.15 69.65
CA SER A 72 19.46 0.87 70.62
C SER A 72 18.21 1.62 70.13
N VAL A 73 17.20 1.68 71.00
CA VAL A 73 15.91 2.31 70.68
C VAL A 73 16.06 3.81 70.42
N GLU A 74 16.96 4.50 71.12
CA GLU A 74 17.22 5.93 70.91
C GLU A 74 17.78 6.22 69.51
N GLN A 75 18.73 5.41 69.02
CA GLN A 75 19.26 5.56 67.66
C GLN A 75 18.20 5.24 66.62
N LEU A 76 17.37 4.21 66.83
CA LEU A 76 16.31 3.85 65.89
C LEU A 76 15.24 4.95 65.80
N LYS A 77 14.89 5.57 66.93
CA LYS A 77 13.99 6.74 66.98
C LYS A 77 14.55 7.92 66.19
N ALA A 78 15.83 8.26 66.41
CA ALA A 78 16.50 9.33 65.69
C ALA A 78 16.57 9.08 64.17
N ILE A 79 16.99 7.88 63.76
CA ILE A 79 17.07 7.47 62.35
C ILE A 79 15.68 7.51 61.70
N SER A 80 14.64 7.04 62.39
CA SER A 80 13.26 7.08 61.89
C SER A 80 12.78 8.50 61.63
N LEU A 81 13.09 9.41 62.55
CA LEU A 81 12.68 10.80 62.45
C LEU A 81 13.44 11.53 61.33
N THR A 82 14.73 11.26 61.17
CA THR A 82 15.55 11.83 60.08
C THR A 82 15.16 11.27 58.71
N ILE A 83 15.01 9.96 58.57
CA ILE A 83 14.60 9.32 57.31
C ILE A 83 13.18 9.75 56.96
N GLY A 84 12.24 9.64 57.90
CA GLY A 84 10.85 10.04 57.68
C GLY A 84 10.71 11.53 57.32
N GLY A 85 11.44 12.42 57.98
CA GLY A 85 11.48 13.84 57.65
C GLY A 85 12.12 14.13 56.27
N GLY A 86 13.22 13.44 55.96
CA GLY A 86 13.91 13.55 54.68
C GLY A 86 13.06 13.07 53.49
N LEU A 87 12.37 11.93 53.63
CA LEU A 87 11.45 11.40 52.64
C LEU A 87 10.25 12.32 52.42
N LEU A 88 9.77 12.97 53.48
CA LEU A 88 8.65 13.93 53.40
C LEU A 88 9.07 15.16 52.60
N GLY A 89 10.25 15.72 52.92
CA GLY A 89 10.85 16.84 52.18
C GLY A 89 11.12 16.48 50.71
N PHE A 90 11.65 15.29 50.44
CA PHE A 90 11.88 14.81 49.08
C PHE A 90 10.57 14.68 48.28
N THR A 91 9.53 14.14 48.90
CA THR A 91 8.20 14.02 48.26
C THR A 91 7.65 15.39 47.88
N ALA A 92 7.82 16.41 48.73
CA ALA A 92 7.41 17.78 48.45
C ALA A 92 8.16 18.37 47.24
N ILE A 93 9.49 18.20 47.18
CA ILE A 93 10.31 18.69 46.06
C ILE A 93 9.88 18.01 44.74
N VAL A 94 9.74 16.68 44.74
CA VAL A 94 9.33 15.93 43.56
C VAL A 94 7.93 16.33 43.11
N PHE A 95 6.99 16.50 44.05
CA PHE A 95 5.64 16.97 43.75
C PHE A 95 5.65 18.37 43.09
N SER A 96 6.42 19.32 43.63
CA SER A 96 6.55 20.66 43.04
C SER A 96 7.17 20.63 41.65
N LEU A 97 8.25 19.88 41.44
CA LEU A 97 8.88 19.73 40.12
C LEU A 97 7.92 19.07 39.11
N LEU A 98 7.15 18.07 39.54
CA LEU A 98 6.18 17.40 38.69
C LEU A 98 5.04 18.33 38.29
N LEU A 99 4.48 19.10 39.24
CA LEU A 99 3.45 20.09 38.94
C LEU A 99 3.96 21.15 37.98
N PHE A 100 5.17 21.67 38.19
CA PHE A 100 5.78 22.63 37.27
C PHE A 100 5.98 22.04 35.87
N SER A 101 6.54 20.83 35.78
CA SER A 101 6.76 20.15 34.50
C SER A 101 5.46 19.86 33.75
N LEU A 102 4.41 19.50 34.49
CA LEU A 102 3.07 19.31 33.93
C LEU A 102 2.50 20.65 33.45
N GLN A 103 2.57 21.71 34.25
CA GLN A 103 2.04 23.02 33.86
C GLN A 103 2.75 23.59 32.63
N ALA A 104 4.08 23.54 32.58
CA ALA A 104 4.86 24.08 31.46
C ALA A 104 4.58 23.37 30.13
N ASN A 105 4.34 22.05 30.16
CA ASN A 105 4.02 21.28 28.95
C ASN A 105 2.52 21.29 28.61
N LEU A 106 1.62 21.34 29.60
CA LEU A 106 0.16 21.30 29.40
C LEU A 106 -0.44 22.68 29.08
N GLN A 107 0.26 23.79 29.30
CA GLN A 107 -0.16 25.13 28.86
C GLN A 107 -0.41 25.23 27.35
N ARG A 108 0.11 24.25 26.60
CA ARG A 108 -0.03 24.11 25.15
C ARG A 108 -1.30 23.35 24.74
N LEU A 109 -2.12 22.89 25.70
CA LEU A 109 -3.31 22.09 25.45
C LEU A 109 -4.61 22.85 25.74
N ARG A 110 -5.70 22.33 25.19
CA ARG A 110 -7.05 22.83 25.49
C ARG A 110 -7.39 22.62 26.96
N TYR A 111 -8.20 23.54 27.53
CA TYR A 111 -8.56 23.55 28.95
C TYR A 111 -9.03 22.19 29.51
N LEU A 112 -9.84 21.45 28.76
CA LEU A 112 -10.37 20.15 29.19
C LEU A 112 -9.25 19.11 29.38
N ASP A 113 -8.25 19.12 28.49
CA ASP A 113 -7.11 18.19 28.56
C ASP A 113 -6.13 18.63 29.65
N PHE A 114 -5.95 19.93 29.83
CA PHE A 114 -5.17 20.49 30.95
C PHE A 114 -5.73 19.99 32.30
N TYR A 115 -7.05 20.11 32.51
CA TYR A 115 -7.69 19.59 33.73
C TYR A 115 -7.55 18.06 33.85
N ARG A 116 -7.76 17.35 32.74
CA ARG A 116 -7.72 15.88 32.69
C ARG A 116 -6.35 15.31 33.04
N PHE A 117 -5.27 15.89 32.51
CA PHE A 117 -3.91 15.44 32.77
C PHE A 117 -3.34 15.96 34.10
N SER A 118 -3.75 17.15 34.54
CA SER A 118 -3.35 17.68 35.84
C SER A 118 -3.98 16.92 37.02
N ALA A 119 -5.19 16.37 36.83
CA ALA A 119 -5.93 15.63 37.84
C ALA A 119 -5.74 14.09 37.74
N ASP A 120 -4.62 13.61 37.20
CA ASP A 120 -4.39 12.17 37.09
C ASP A 120 -4.34 11.51 38.48
N LYS A 121 -5.40 10.75 38.78
CA LYS A 121 -5.62 10.04 40.05
C LYS A 121 -4.49 9.07 40.37
N GLN A 122 -3.78 8.55 39.37
CA GLN A 122 -2.70 7.58 39.59
C GLN A 122 -1.47 8.27 40.18
N ILE A 123 -1.02 9.39 39.60
CA ILE A 123 0.13 10.15 40.12
C ILE A 123 -0.20 10.71 41.50
N LEU A 124 -1.37 11.34 41.63
CA LEU A 124 -1.80 11.89 42.91
C LEU A 124 -1.89 10.79 43.97
N GLY A 125 -2.39 9.61 43.59
CA GLY A 125 -2.42 8.43 44.45
C GLY A 125 -1.03 7.98 44.90
N TYR A 126 -0.08 7.81 43.98
CA TYR A 126 1.28 7.38 44.32
C TYR A 126 1.98 8.37 45.25
N LEU A 127 1.87 9.68 44.98
CA LEU A 127 2.49 10.71 45.81
C LEU A 127 1.81 10.84 47.17
N LEU A 128 0.48 10.68 47.25
CA LEU A 128 -0.25 10.63 48.50
C LEU A 128 0.14 9.40 49.34
N PHE A 129 0.32 8.23 48.71
CA PHE A 129 0.85 7.05 49.41
C PHE A 129 2.29 7.26 49.89
N CYS A 130 3.16 7.89 49.10
CA CYS A 130 4.51 8.27 49.56
C CYS A 130 4.45 9.17 50.79
N LEU A 131 3.56 10.16 50.81
CA LEU A 131 3.34 11.04 51.96
C LEU A 131 2.87 10.25 53.19
N ILE A 132 1.88 9.37 53.02
CA ILE A 132 1.36 8.53 54.12
C ILE A 132 2.46 7.62 54.67
N ILE A 133 3.29 7.00 53.83
CA ILE A 133 4.40 6.15 54.27
C ILE A 133 5.42 6.96 55.04
N SER A 134 5.79 8.13 54.52
CA SER A 134 6.74 9.03 55.18
C SER A 134 6.25 9.44 56.56
N LEU A 135 4.97 9.83 56.67
CA LEU A 135 4.33 10.16 57.93
C LEU A 135 4.24 8.95 58.87
N SER A 136 3.96 7.76 58.33
CA SER A 136 3.90 6.52 59.11
C SER A 136 5.26 6.18 59.71
N ILE A 137 6.37 6.39 58.99
CA ILE A 137 7.72 6.20 59.52
C ILE A 137 8.00 7.19 60.68
N ILE A 138 7.58 8.45 60.54
CA ILE A 138 7.71 9.45 61.62
C ILE A 138 6.86 9.04 62.84
N VAL A 139 5.58 8.71 62.64
CA VAL A 139 4.69 8.33 63.74
C VAL A 139 5.16 7.05 64.43
N THR A 140 5.71 6.09 63.67
CA THR A 140 6.26 4.84 64.22
C THR A 140 7.41 5.12 65.20
N SER A 141 8.14 6.23 65.05
CA SER A 141 9.22 6.60 65.99
C SER A 141 8.71 6.87 67.41
N LEU A 142 7.42 7.22 67.59
CA LEU A 142 6.83 7.48 68.90
C LEU A 142 6.51 6.20 69.68
N PHE A 143 6.30 5.07 68.98
CA PHE A 143 5.80 3.82 69.57
C PHE A 143 6.87 2.72 69.71
N ILE A 144 8.16 3.02 69.51
CA ILE A 144 9.24 2.03 69.59
C ILE A 144 9.49 1.62 71.05
N VAL A 145 9.39 0.31 71.31
CA VAL A 145 9.61 -0.36 72.60
C VAL A 145 10.76 -1.38 72.49
N ASP A 146 11.55 -1.55 73.55
CA ASP A 146 12.79 -2.34 73.57
C ASP A 146 12.62 -3.81 73.14
N GLY A 147 11.47 -4.43 73.43
CA GLY A 147 11.20 -5.84 73.12
C GLY A 147 11.01 -6.17 71.63
N TYR A 148 10.82 -5.18 70.77
CA TYR A 148 10.48 -5.37 69.35
C TYR A 148 11.35 -4.51 68.40
N SER A 149 12.52 -4.06 68.86
CA SER A 149 13.37 -3.11 68.10
C SER A 149 13.80 -3.63 66.72
N GLY A 150 14.10 -4.93 66.59
CA GLY A 150 14.45 -5.57 65.32
C GLY A 150 13.30 -5.58 64.32
N GLN A 151 12.07 -5.81 64.80
CA GLN A 151 10.87 -5.80 63.95
C GLN A 151 10.58 -4.42 63.38
N TYR A 152 10.69 -3.37 64.20
CA TYR A 152 10.53 -1.98 63.76
C TYR A 152 11.59 -1.57 62.72
N ALA A 153 12.84 -2.00 62.90
CA ALA A 153 13.91 -1.74 61.92
C ALA A 153 13.63 -2.40 60.57
N THR A 154 13.15 -3.66 60.56
CA THR A 154 12.75 -4.32 59.31
C THR A 154 11.54 -3.66 58.66
N LEU A 155 10.54 -3.24 59.44
CA LEU A 155 9.36 -2.56 58.91
C LEU A 155 9.75 -1.23 58.25
N MET A 156 10.64 -0.45 58.89
CA MET A 156 11.19 0.77 58.31
C MET A 156 11.91 0.50 56.99
N LEU A 157 12.80 -0.48 56.94
CA LEU A 157 13.54 -0.81 55.72
C LEU A 157 12.59 -1.14 54.57
N TRP A 158 11.56 -1.95 54.82
CA TRP A 158 10.55 -2.28 53.82
C TRP A 158 9.66 -1.10 53.45
N ALA A 159 9.35 -0.21 54.38
CA ALA A 159 8.64 1.04 54.10
C ALA A 159 9.45 1.95 53.16
N VAL A 160 10.77 2.05 53.37
CA VAL A 160 11.69 2.79 52.47
C VAL A 160 11.75 2.13 51.08
N VAL A 161 11.87 0.80 51.02
CA VAL A 161 11.84 0.07 49.74
C VAL A 161 10.52 0.32 49.00
N LEU A 162 9.39 0.23 49.69
CA LEU A 162 8.07 0.48 49.12
C LEU A 162 7.91 1.94 48.66
N PHE A 163 8.46 2.90 49.42
CA PHE A 163 8.53 4.32 49.01
C PHE A 163 9.28 4.49 47.69
N ILE A 164 10.46 3.88 47.55
CA ILE A 164 11.26 3.94 46.30
C ILE A 164 10.48 3.35 45.12
N PHE A 165 9.79 2.22 45.33
CA PHE A 165 8.95 1.62 44.29
C PHE A 165 7.80 2.54 43.86
N LEU A 166 7.05 3.12 44.81
CA LEU A 166 5.97 4.06 44.50
C LEU A 166 6.49 5.30 43.78
N LEU A 167 7.64 5.81 44.16
CA LEU A 167 8.27 6.95 43.50
C LEU A 167 8.68 6.62 42.07
N PHE A 168 9.24 5.44 41.83
CA PHE A 168 9.54 4.97 40.47
C PHE A 168 8.28 4.87 39.61
N PHE A 169 7.17 4.35 40.15
CA PHE A 169 5.89 4.30 39.44
C PHE A 169 5.32 5.70 39.15
N SER A 170 5.39 6.60 40.14
CA SER A 170 5.02 8.00 39.95
C SER A 170 5.84 8.64 38.84
N TYR A 171 7.16 8.51 38.89
CA TYR A 171 8.08 9.06 37.88
C TYR A 171 7.78 8.53 36.48
N LYS A 172 7.62 7.20 36.34
CA LYS A 172 7.26 6.59 35.06
C LYS A 172 5.94 7.14 34.52
N ARG A 173 4.93 7.28 35.37
CA ARG A 173 3.62 7.83 34.98
C ARG A 173 3.73 9.30 34.61
N SER A 174 4.54 10.07 35.31
CA SER A 174 4.81 11.48 34.99
C SER A 174 5.46 11.65 33.62
N ILE A 175 6.42 10.80 33.24
CA ILE A 175 7.00 10.82 31.88
C ILE A 175 5.92 10.60 30.82
N GLN A 176 4.99 9.66 31.05
CA GLN A 176 3.88 9.41 30.11
C GLN A 176 2.96 10.61 29.97
N LEU A 177 2.73 11.36 31.05
CA LEU A 177 1.92 12.59 31.00
C LEU A 177 2.66 13.78 30.38
N ILE A 178 3.99 13.74 30.28
CA ILE A 178 4.78 14.82 29.66
C ILE A 178 5.01 14.53 28.17
N ASN A 179 5.21 13.27 27.79
CA ASN A 179 5.47 12.90 26.40
C ASN A 179 4.19 13.05 25.55
N PRO A 180 4.22 13.88 24.49
CA PRO A 180 3.04 14.14 23.68
C PRO A 180 2.50 12.91 22.94
N ILE A 181 3.38 11.98 22.52
CA ILE A 181 2.97 10.75 21.86
C ILE A 181 2.16 9.87 22.82
N GLU A 182 2.58 9.79 24.07
CA GLU A 182 1.88 9.05 25.13
C GLU A 182 0.57 9.77 25.53
N GLN A 183 0.53 11.11 25.56
CA GLN A 183 -0.70 11.86 25.78
C GLN A 183 -1.76 11.55 24.70
N VAL A 184 -1.35 11.48 23.43
CA VAL A 184 -2.22 11.09 22.31
C VAL A 184 -2.74 9.65 22.51
N GLU A 185 -1.89 8.73 22.95
CA GLU A 185 -2.29 7.36 23.26
C GLU A 185 -3.28 7.30 24.44
N LEU A 186 -3.09 8.13 25.46
CA LEU A 186 -4.02 8.24 26.60
C LEU A 186 -5.39 8.78 26.15
N ILE A 187 -5.43 9.76 25.25
CA ILE A 187 -6.68 10.26 24.65
C ILE A 187 -7.39 9.13 23.90
N ALA A 188 -6.69 8.45 22.99
CA ALA A 188 -7.27 7.39 22.18
C ALA A 188 -7.71 6.17 22.99
N SER A 189 -6.89 5.73 23.95
CA SER A 189 -7.18 4.57 24.79
C SER A 189 -8.38 4.84 25.71
N GLU A 190 -8.51 6.05 26.25
CA GLU A 190 -9.68 6.44 27.04
C GLU A 190 -10.97 6.40 26.22
N VAL A 191 -10.96 6.96 25.01
CA VAL A 191 -12.12 6.88 24.10
C VAL A 191 -12.47 5.44 23.79
N SER A 192 -11.48 4.61 23.46
CA SER A 192 -11.72 3.19 23.17
C SER A 192 -12.31 2.44 24.37
N SER A 193 -11.84 2.73 25.58
CA SER A 193 -12.36 2.16 26.82
C SER A 193 -13.77 2.65 27.10
N ASN A 194 -14.05 3.94 26.89
CA ASN A 194 -15.37 4.52 27.10
C ASN A 194 -16.38 3.94 26.10
N LEU A 195 -16.05 3.88 24.82
CA LEU A 195 -16.87 3.22 23.80
C LEU A 195 -17.06 1.73 24.12
N GLY A 196 -16.03 1.04 24.61
CA GLY A 196 -16.14 -0.37 25.03
C GLY A 196 -17.07 -0.58 26.24
N ARG A 197 -17.06 0.34 27.21
CA ARG A 197 -18.00 0.32 28.36
C ARG A 197 -19.43 0.56 27.89
N TRP A 198 -19.65 1.56 27.04
CA TRP A 198 -20.95 1.82 26.44
C TRP A 198 -21.43 0.65 25.58
N GLY A 199 -20.54 0.03 24.79
CA GLY A 199 -20.87 -1.12 23.95
C GLY A 199 -21.36 -2.30 24.80
N LYS A 200 -20.64 -2.62 25.89
CA LYS A 200 -21.06 -3.64 26.85
C LYS A 200 -22.37 -3.29 27.56
N ALA A 201 -22.60 -2.02 27.88
CA ALA A 201 -23.84 -1.58 28.51
C ALA A 201 -25.05 -1.75 27.57
N ILE A 202 -24.88 -1.39 26.29
CA ILE A 202 -25.91 -1.56 25.26
C ILE A 202 -26.17 -3.04 25.00
N GLU A 203 -25.13 -3.87 24.87
CA GLU A 203 -25.28 -5.32 24.70
C GLU A 203 -26.01 -5.99 25.86
N ARG A 204 -25.78 -5.54 27.10
CA ARG A 204 -26.53 -6.04 28.26
C ARG A 204 -28.00 -5.68 28.18
N LYS A 205 -28.34 -4.45 27.77
CA LYS A 205 -29.73 -4.02 27.60
C LYS A 205 -30.44 -4.81 26.51
N ILE A 206 -29.79 -4.97 25.35
CA ILE A 206 -30.31 -5.77 24.22
C ILE A 206 -30.60 -7.22 24.65
N ARG A 207 -29.77 -7.82 25.51
CA ARG A 207 -30.00 -9.20 26.02
C ARG A 207 -31.12 -9.31 27.06
N THR A 208 -31.56 -8.20 27.64
CA THR A 208 -32.54 -8.17 28.75
C THR A 208 -33.93 -7.77 28.27
N GLU A 209 -34.02 -7.03 27.16
CA GLU A 209 -35.27 -6.61 26.52
C GLU A 209 -35.69 -7.62 25.42
N ASP A 210 -36.95 -8.05 25.42
CA ASP A 210 -37.53 -8.80 24.31
C ASP A 210 -37.46 -7.97 23.01
N PRO A 211 -37.28 -8.61 21.84
CA PRO A 211 -37.15 -7.87 20.58
C PRO A 211 -38.38 -7.00 20.34
N PRO A 212 -38.24 -5.66 20.17
CA PRO A 212 -39.37 -4.82 19.87
C PRO A 212 -39.90 -5.21 18.48
N THR A 213 -41.22 -5.28 18.35
CA THR A 213 -41.95 -5.46 17.10
C THR A 213 -41.84 -4.19 16.25
N ILE A 214 -40.64 -3.86 15.76
CA ILE A 214 -40.49 -2.79 14.76
C ILE A 214 -40.58 -3.44 13.39
N GLU A 215 -41.79 -3.46 12.85
CA GLU A 215 -42.01 -3.68 11.42
C GLU A 215 -41.29 -2.59 10.61
N SER A 216 -40.42 -3.06 9.72
CA SER A 216 -39.93 -2.36 8.52
C SER A 216 -38.98 -1.15 8.70
N LEU A 217 -37.68 -1.46 8.75
CA LEU A 217 -36.69 -0.75 7.93
C LEU A 217 -36.05 -1.76 6.96
N THR A 218 -36.89 -2.34 6.10
CA THR A 218 -36.63 -2.96 4.76
C THR A 218 -35.34 -3.76 4.50
N ASN A 219 -34.58 -4.22 5.49
CA ASN A 219 -33.37 -5.02 5.24
C ASN A 219 -32.97 -5.88 6.45
N LYS A 220 -32.68 -7.17 6.20
CA LYS A 220 -32.50 -8.21 7.24
C LYS A 220 -31.34 -8.00 8.22
N ASN A 221 -30.45 -7.02 7.99
CA ASN A 221 -29.18 -6.88 8.72
C ASN A 221 -29.03 -5.57 9.53
N PHE A 222 -30.01 -4.65 9.52
CA PHE A 222 -29.91 -3.38 10.27
C PHE A 222 -30.21 -3.59 11.76
N ASN A 223 -29.34 -3.10 12.64
CA ASN A 223 -29.52 -3.27 14.09
C ASN A 223 -30.37 -2.12 14.68
N SER A 224 -31.69 -2.23 14.55
CA SER A 224 -32.66 -1.22 15.02
C SER A 224 -32.58 -0.97 16.53
N GLN A 225 -32.47 -2.02 17.34
CA GLN A 225 -32.37 -1.91 18.81
C GLN A 225 -31.12 -1.14 19.24
N ARG A 226 -29.96 -1.46 18.66
CA ARG A 226 -28.71 -0.77 18.98
C ARG A 226 -28.76 0.68 18.53
N TRP A 227 -29.37 0.97 17.39
CA TRP A 227 -29.54 2.33 16.89
C TRP A 227 -30.37 3.19 17.85
N GLU A 228 -31.50 2.69 18.34
CA GLU A 228 -32.37 3.42 19.28
C GLU A 228 -31.69 3.67 20.64
N LEU A 229 -30.96 2.68 21.16
CA LEU A 229 -30.20 2.82 22.40
C LEU A 229 -29.03 3.82 22.28
N CYS A 230 -28.38 3.89 21.12
CA CYS A 230 -27.37 4.91 20.83
C CYS A 230 -28.02 6.30 20.73
N LYS A 231 -29.16 6.41 20.03
CA LYS A 231 -29.89 7.68 19.86
C LYS A 231 -30.37 8.27 21.18
N SER A 232 -30.85 7.42 22.10
CA SER A 232 -31.32 7.86 23.42
C SER A 232 -30.21 8.36 24.36
N ASN A 233 -28.94 8.03 24.11
CA ASN A 233 -27.82 8.37 25.00
C ASN A 233 -26.68 9.07 24.25
N PRO A 234 -26.80 10.36 23.84
CA PRO A 234 -25.80 11.03 22.98
C PRO A 234 -24.44 11.31 23.64
N MET A 235 -24.27 11.03 24.94
CA MET A 235 -23.01 11.26 25.68
C MET A 235 -21.79 10.54 25.08
N HIS A 236 -22.00 9.39 24.43
CA HIS A 236 -20.94 8.65 23.75
C HIS A 236 -20.36 9.44 22.56
N GLN A 237 -21.18 10.19 21.81
CA GLN A 237 -20.74 11.04 20.70
C GLN A 237 -19.93 12.24 21.21
N GLN A 238 -20.36 12.86 22.30
CA GLN A 238 -19.64 14.01 22.87
C GLN A 238 -18.22 13.66 23.30
N SER A 239 -18.01 12.47 23.87
CA SER A 239 -16.67 11.99 24.24
C SER A 239 -15.74 11.86 23.04
N VAL A 240 -16.28 11.43 21.89
CA VAL A 240 -15.54 11.29 20.63
C VAL A 240 -15.22 12.66 20.06
N ILE A 241 -16.23 13.54 19.92
CA ILE A 241 -16.10 14.92 19.41
C ILE A 241 -15.06 15.71 20.21
N ASN A 242 -15.15 15.69 21.54
CA ASN A 242 -14.19 16.38 22.39
C ASN A 242 -12.77 15.87 22.16
N SER A 243 -12.58 14.56 22.00
CA SER A 243 -11.25 13.98 21.80
C SER A 243 -10.67 14.35 20.44
N ILE A 244 -11.49 14.41 19.40
CA ILE A 244 -11.09 14.88 18.06
C ILE A 244 -10.64 16.33 18.12
N ASP A 245 -11.41 17.21 18.77
CA ASP A 245 -11.02 18.61 18.92
C ASP A 245 -9.67 18.76 19.63
N SER A 246 -9.46 17.96 20.68
CA SER A 246 -8.21 17.95 21.43
C SER A 246 -7.03 17.52 20.57
N LEU A 247 -7.19 16.47 19.76
CA LEU A 247 -6.16 16.01 18.83
C LEU A 247 -5.89 17.03 17.71
N CYS A 248 -6.92 17.66 17.14
CA CYS A 248 -6.75 18.71 16.13
C CYS A 248 -6.04 19.95 16.71
N ALA A 249 -6.40 20.37 17.93
CA ALA A 249 -5.72 21.47 18.62
C ALA A 249 -4.26 21.12 18.93
N MET A 250 -3.98 19.91 19.43
CA MET A 250 -2.60 19.43 19.63
C MET A 250 -1.81 19.43 18.33
N THR A 251 -2.41 18.95 17.24
CA THR A 251 -1.77 18.91 15.91
C THR A 251 -1.32 20.31 15.51
N LYS A 252 -2.22 21.31 15.61
CA LYS A 252 -1.91 22.70 15.29
C LYS A 252 -0.73 23.26 16.10
N VAL A 253 -0.70 22.98 17.40
CA VAL A 253 0.39 23.46 18.26
C VAL A 253 1.72 22.81 17.89
N TYR A 254 1.73 21.50 17.62
CA TYR A 254 2.97 20.82 17.23
C TYR A 254 3.44 21.14 15.82
N THR A 255 2.54 21.51 14.90
CA THR A 255 2.93 22.06 13.59
C THR A 255 3.53 23.45 13.73
N GLU A 256 2.98 24.32 14.58
CA GLU A 256 3.57 25.64 14.89
C GLU A 256 4.97 25.53 15.53
N LEU A 257 5.23 24.43 16.24
CA LEU A 257 6.54 24.10 16.81
C LEU A 257 7.49 23.36 15.84
N ASN A 258 7.07 23.11 14.61
CA ASN A 258 7.77 22.31 13.58
C ASN A 258 8.07 20.85 14.01
N ASP A 259 7.33 20.31 14.97
CA ASP A 259 7.41 18.89 15.36
C ASP A 259 6.38 18.07 14.57
N TYR A 260 6.70 17.83 13.29
CA TYR A 260 5.82 17.12 12.37
C TYR A 260 5.66 15.64 12.70
N ILE A 261 6.57 15.04 13.47
CA ILE A 261 6.46 13.64 13.91
C ILE A 261 5.31 13.52 14.89
N VAL A 262 5.27 14.40 15.89
CA VAL A 262 4.19 14.43 16.88
C VAL A 262 2.88 14.85 16.22
N ALA A 263 2.89 15.87 15.36
CA ALA A 263 1.70 16.32 14.63
C ALA A 263 1.08 15.19 13.78
N ARG A 264 1.91 14.48 13.01
CA ARG A 264 1.49 13.34 12.18
C ARG A 264 0.88 12.22 13.01
N ASN A 265 1.54 11.82 14.10
CA ASN A 265 1.02 10.81 15.01
C ASN A 265 -0.32 11.23 15.63
N THR A 266 -0.43 12.50 16.01
CA THR A 266 -1.64 13.07 16.63
C THR A 266 -2.83 13.04 15.68
N LEU A 267 -2.68 13.59 14.45
CA LEU A 267 -3.80 13.67 13.51
C LEU A 267 -4.21 12.30 12.98
N LYS A 268 -3.24 11.39 12.73
CA LYS A 268 -3.55 9.99 12.37
C LYS A 268 -4.37 9.27 13.44
N LYS A 269 -4.20 9.63 14.72
CA LYS A 269 -4.97 9.02 15.80
C LYS A 269 -6.47 9.34 15.73
N VAL A 270 -6.88 10.39 15.02
CA VAL A 270 -8.28 10.67 14.71
C VAL A 270 -8.91 9.51 13.92
N VAL A 271 -8.19 8.97 12.93
CA VAL A 271 -8.65 7.82 12.14
C VAL A 271 -8.86 6.60 13.03
N TYR A 272 -7.96 6.34 13.97
CA TYR A 272 -8.10 5.26 14.95
C TYR A 272 -9.33 5.43 15.85
N ILE A 273 -9.61 6.65 16.32
CA ILE A 273 -10.81 6.93 17.11
C ILE A 273 -12.08 6.65 16.30
N ILE A 274 -12.07 7.02 15.01
CA ILE A 274 -13.20 6.77 14.11
C ILE A 274 -13.37 5.29 13.81
N ASP A 275 -12.30 4.54 13.59
CA ASP A 275 -12.34 3.08 13.49
C ASP A 275 -13.03 2.46 14.73
N LYS A 276 -12.64 2.88 15.94
CA LYS A 276 -13.29 2.44 17.18
C LYS A 276 -14.74 2.89 17.30
N TYR A 277 -15.08 4.06 16.80
CA TYR A 277 -16.46 4.54 16.75
C TYR A 277 -17.32 3.69 15.82
N ILE A 278 -16.82 3.34 14.62
CA ILE A 278 -17.51 2.48 13.67
C ILE A 278 -17.70 1.07 14.25
N GLN A 279 -16.67 0.49 14.87
CA GLN A 279 -16.79 -0.79 15.58
C GLN A 279 -17.81 -0.76 16.72
N PHE A 280 -17.90 0.37 17.44
CA PHE A 280 -18.91 0.56 18.48
C PHE A 280 -20.32 0.70 17.89
N ARG A 281 -20.49 1.44 16.80
CA ARG A 281 -21.81 1.65 16.16
C ARG A 281 -22.29 0.43 15.39
N GLN A 282 -21.40 -0.37 14.82
CA GLN A 282 -21.74 -1.53 13.98
C GLN A 282 -22.71 -1.13 12.84
N ASN A 283 -23.61 -2.03 12.42
CA ASN A 283 -24.58 -1.77 11.36
C ASN A 283 -25.79 -0.94 11.84
N THR A 284 -25.54 0.24 12.40
CA THR A 284 -26.55 1.23 12.83
C THR A 284 -26.52 2.50 11.99
N PHE A 285 -25.77 2.53 10.89
CA PHE A 285 -25.71 3.67 10.00
C PHE A 285 -26.91 3.67 9.04
N ILE A 286 -27.45 4.85 8.78
CA ILE A 286 -28.56 5.06 7.86
C ILE A 286 -28.01 5.92 6.72
N GLU A 287 -28.03 5.37 5.51
CA GLU A 287 -27.75 6.12 4.29
C GLU A 287 -28.93 7.04 3.99
N GLY A 288 -28.61 8.31 3.78
CA GLY A 288 -29.58 9.32 3.40
C GLY A 288 -29.76 9.46 1.90
N SER A 289 -30.82 10.17 1.52
CA SER A 289 -31.01 10.57 0.12
C SER A 289 -29.91 11.56 -0.28
N PRO A 290 -29.28 11.42 -1.46
CA PRO A 290 -28.27 12.36 -1.96
C PRO A 290 -28.78 13.82 -2.04
N TYR A 291 -30.09 13.99 -2.19
CA TYR A 291 -30.73 15.29 -2.46
C TYR A 291 -31.32 15.96 -1.22
N MET A 292 -31.54 15.23 -0.12
CA MET A 292 -32.16 15.79 1.08
C MET A 292 -31.68 15.03 2.31
N ARG A 293 -30.94 15.72 3.19
CA ARG A 293 -30.50 15.15 4.47
C ARG A 293 -31.61 15.30 5.50
N THR A 294 -32.03 14.19 6.09
CA THR A 294 -32.82 14.24 7.33
C THR A 294 -31.88 14.27 8.55
N SER A 295 -32.35 14.81 9.69
CA SER A 295 -31.58 14.81 10.95
C SER A 295 -31.25 13.41 11.49
N ILE A 296 -31.86 12.37 10.90
CA ILE A 296 -31.66 10.95 11.20
C ILE A 296 -30.48 10.37 10.39
N GLU A 297 -30.22 10.93 9.22
CA GLU A 297 -29.16 10.48 8.28
C GLU A 297 -27.83 11.19 8.55
N SER A 298 -27.88 12.43 9.06
CA SER A 298 -26.67 13.17 9.45
C SER A 298 -26.06 12.56 10.72
N GLU A 299 -24.86 12.03 10.60
CA GLU A 299 -24.12 11.48 11.73
C GLU A 299 -23.12 12.54 12.25
N PRO A 300 -23.39 13.15 13.42
CA PRO A 300 -22.71 14.37 13.85
C PRO A 300 -21.21 14.17 14.07
N VAL A 301 -20.77 12.96 14.41
CA VAL A 301 -19.35 12.63 14.60
C VAL A 301 -18.60 12.73 13.26
N PHE A 302 -19.15 12.23 12.16
CA PHE A 302 -18.48 12.28 10.86
C PHE A 302 -18.46 13.69 10.29
N ASP A 303 -19.56 14.42 10.37
CA ASP A 303 -19.63 15.82 9.96
C ASP A 303 -18.60 16.68 10.75
N HIS A 304 -18.46 16.42 12.05
CA HIS A 304 -17.47 17.10 12.90
C HIS A 304 -16.03 16.74 12.52
N VAL A 305 -15.72 15.46 12.30
CA VAL A 305 -14.36 15.04 11.89
C VAL A 305 -13.99 15.64 10.54
N LEU A 306 -14.85 15.51 9.54
CA LEU A 306 -14.58 16.00 8.19
C LEU A 306 -14.41 17.53 8.19
N SER A 307 -15.26 18.26 8.91
CA SER A 307 -15.10 19.72 9.03
C SER A 307 -13.82 20.13 9.77
N LYS A 308 -13.39 19.40 10.80
CA LYS A 308 -12.14 19.69 11.52
C LYS A 308 -10.88 19.39 10.69
N ILE A 309 -10.89 18.30 9.93
CA ILE A 309 -9.80 17.99 9.01
C ILE A 309 -9.78 19.02 7.87
N ALA A 310 -10.95 19.40 7.32
CA ALA A 310 -11.05 20.43 6.29
C ALA A 310 -10.55 21.80 6.77
N TYR A 311 -10.89 22.19 7.99
CA TYR A 311 -10.36 23.40 8.60
C TYR A 311 -8.83 23.32 8.76
N SER A 312 -8.30 22.19 9.25
CA SER A 312 -6.86 21.98 9.41
C SER A 312 -6.12 22.03 8.06
N ALA A 313 -6.68 21.42 7.01
CA ALA A 313 -6.13 21.48 5.66
C ALA A 313 -6.15 22.91 5.10
N SER A 314 -7.25 23.65 5.31
CA SER A 314 -7.35 25.06 4.89
C SER A 314 -6.32 25.95 5.60
N GLU A 315 -6.11 25.74 6.91
CA GLU A 315 -5.07 26.45 7.66
C GLU A 315 -3.67 26.09 7.16
N ALA A 316 -3.39 24.80 6.93
CA ALA A 316 -2.10 24.33 6.39
C ALA A 316 -1.79 24.94 5.01
N ILE A 317 -2.80 24.99 4.12
CA ILE A 317 -2.68 25.61 2.80
C ILE A 317 -2.41 27.11 2.94
N LYS A 318 -3.16 27.82 3.80
CA LYS A 318 -2.94 29.27 4.03
C LYS A 318 -1.57 29.57 4.62
N ALA A 319 -1.07 28.70 5.50
CA ALA A 319 0.27 28.81 6.08
C ALA A 319 1.38 28.42 5.09
N ASN A 320 1.04 27.83 3.94
CA ASN A 320 1.97 27.24 2.97
C ASN A 320 2.90 26.19 3.61
N ASP A 321 2.39 25.43 4.58
CA ASP A 321 3.12 24.39 5.29
C ASP A 321 2.97 23.05 4.55
N LYS A 322 4.03 22.65 3.83
CA LYS A 322 4.01 21.44 2.98
C LYS A 322 3.80 20.15 3.76
N GLU A 323 4.45 20.02 4.91
CA GLU A 323 4.38 18.82 5.76
C GLU A 323 3.01 18.71 6.41
N TRP A 324 2.43 19.83 6.86
CA TRP A 324 1.09 19.83 7.43
C TRP A 324 0.01 19.49 6.38
N VAL A 325 0.16 19.98 5.14
CA VAL A 325 -0.72 19.60 4.03
C VAL A 325 -0.63 18.10 3.74
N ASP A 326 0.58 17.53 3.69
CA ASP A 326 0.77 16.08 3.49
C ASP A 326 0.12 15.25 4.61
N ILE A 327 0.29 15.66 5.87
CA ILE A 327 -0.36 15.02 7.01
C ILE A 327 -1.89 15.02 6.85
N CYS A 328 -2.48 16.14 6.42
CA CYS A 328 -3.93 16.24 6.18
C CYS A 328 -4.39 15.30 5.05
N PHE A 329 -3.66 15.26 3.93
CA PHE A 329 -3.99 14.38 2.80
C PHE A 329 -3.90 12.89 3.17
N ASP A 330 -2.88 12.50 3.93
CA ASP A 330 -2.72 11.13 4.41
C ASP A 330 -3.87 10.71 5.34
N VAL A 331 -4.36 11.63 6.18
CA VAL A 331 -5.50 11.39 7.08
C VAL A 331 -6.82 11.26 6.31
N TYR A 332 -7.06 12.09 5.29
CA TYR A 332 -8.22 11.91 4.41
C TYR A 332 -8.21 10.55 3.71
N SER A 333 -7.07 10.17 3.15
CA SER A 333 -6.88 8.89 2.46
C SER A 333 -7.20 7.72 3.39
N GLN A 334 -6.61 7.69 4.58
CA GLN A 334 -6.85 6.63 5.57
C GLN A 334 -8.29 6.61 6.07
N LEU A 335 -8.91 7.78 6.29
CA LEU A 335 -10.30 7.85 6.73
C LEU A 335 -11.26 7.25 5.70
N ALA A 336 -11.10 7.60 4.43
CA ALA A 336 -11.92 7.06 3.35
C ALA A 336 -11.71 5.55 3.15
N GLN A 337 -10.46 5.06 3.25
CA GLN A 337 -10.15 3.62 3.22
C GLN A 337 -10.82 2.86 4.36
N VAL A 338 -10.75 3.37 5.60
CA VAL A 338 -11.40 2.75 6.77
C VAL A 338 -12.90 2.67 6.58
N LEU A 339 -13.54 3.76 6.14
CA LEU A 339 -14.99 3.77 5.86
C LEU A 339 -15.36 2.75 4.78
N ASN A 340 -14.60 2.69 3.70
CA ASN A 340 -14.85 1.76 2.59
C ASN A 340 -14.63 0.29 2.98
N PHE A 341 -13.62 0.00 3.81
CA PHE A 341 -13.40 -1.32 4.37
C PHE A 341 -14.65 -1.85 5.10
N TYR A 342 -15.26 -1.04 5.96
CA TYR A 342 -16.49 -1.44 6.66
C TYR A 342 -17.72 -1.53 5.74
N ASN A 343 -17.81 -0.66 4.74
CA ASN A 343 -18.88 -0.71 3.75
C ASN A 343 -18.87 -2.04 2.98
N VAL A 344 -17.71 -2.42 2.43
CA VAL A 344 -17.58 -3.62 1.61
C VAL A 344 -17.55 -4.89 2.45
N GLN A 345 -16.66 -4.98 3.45
CA GLN A 345 -16.46 -6.24 4.18
C GLN A 345 -17.56 -6.55 5.19
N HIS A 346 -18.14 -5.51 5.81
CA HIS A 346 -19.16 -5.67 6.85
C HIS A 346 -20.57 -5.29 6.38
N GLY A 347 -20.73 -4.78 5.15
CA GLY A 347 -22.04 -4.38 4.60
C GLY A 347 -22.68 -3.19 5.32
N TYR A 348 -21.86 -2.31 5.92
CA TYR A 348 -22.35 -1.14 6.64
C TYR A 348 -22.73 -0.02 5.66
N ARG A 349 -23.87 0.63 5.89
CA ARG A 349 -24.36 1.74 5.06
C ARG A 349 -23.57 3.03 5.28
N LEU A 350 -22.38 3.09 4.69
CA LEU A 350 -21.43 4.20 4.83
C LEU A 350 -21.12 4.91 3.50
N GLY A 351 -21.85 4.61 2.42
CA GLY A 351 -21.58 5.14 1.08
C GLY A 351 -21.53 6.68 1.07
N GLN A 352 -22.54 7.31 1.66
CA GLN A 352 -22.63 8.78 1.75
C GLN A 352 -21.44 9.42 2.50
N GLN A 353 -20.95 8.78 3.57
CA GLN A 353 -19.81 9.27 4.34
C GLN A 353 -18.50 9.12 3.56
N ILE A 354 -18.36 8.07 2.75
CA ILE A 354 -17.22 7.89 1.84
C ILE A 354 -17.23 8.99 0.78
N ASP A 355 -18.38 9.25 0.16
CA ASP A 355 -18.53 10.29 -0.86
C ASP A 355 -18.14 11.68 -0.30
N TYR A 356 -18.55 11.97 0.94
CA TYR A 356 -18.17 13.22 1.60
C TYR A 356 -16.67 13.29 1.90
N ALA A 357 -16.08 12.23 2.44
CA ALA A 357 -14.64 12.20 2.70
C ALA A 357 -13.84 12.46 1.41
N ILE A 358 -14.26 11.85 0.30
CA ILE A 358 -13.63 12.02 -1.02
C ILE A 358 -13.88 13.42 -1.58
N HIS A 359 -15.08 13.96 -1.42
CA HIS A 359 -15.39 15.32 -1.84
C HIS A 359 -14.56 16.38 -1.10
N TYR A 360 -14.45 16.29 0.23
CA TYR A 360 -13.61 17.19 1.03
C TYR A 360 -12.13 17.05 0.67
N PHE A 361 -11.66 15.82 0.45
CA PHE A 361 -10.29 15.56 0.05
C PHE A 361 -9.97 16.15 -1.32
N THR A 362 -10.76 15.83 -2.35
CA THR A 362 -10.57 16.34 -3.73
C THR A 362 -10.69 17.85 -3.81
N SER A 363 -11.57 18.47 -3.00
CA SER A 363 -11.67 19.92 -2.87
C SER A 363 -10.40 20.52 -2.24
N SER A 364 -9.88 19.92 -1.17
CA SER A 364 -8.62 20.36 -0.53
C SER A 364 -7.43 20.23 -1.49
N VAL A 365 -7.40 19.20 -2.33
CA VAL A 365 -6.39 19.05 -3.39
C VAL A 365 -6.50 20.19 -4.40
N LYS A 366 -7.72 20.53 -4.85
CA LYS A 366 -7.96 21.66 -5.77
C LYS A 366 -7.49 22.99 -5.16
N ASP A 367 -7.76 23.22 -3.87
CA ASP A 367 -7.34 24.44 -3.17
C ASP A 367 -5.82 24.53 -3.03
N SER A 368 -5.13 23.41 -2.82
CA SER A 368 -3.67 23.37 -2.63
C SER A 368 -2.87 23.78 -3.87
N ILE A 369 -3.48 23.73 -5.05
CA ILE A 369 -2.84 24.04 -6.33
C ILE A 369 -2.44 25.50 -6.45
N HIS A 370 -3.19 26.39 -5.80
CA HIS A 370 -2.87 27.82 -5.79
C HIS A 370 -1.49 28.13 -5.18
N LEU A 371 -0.93 27.20 -4.40
CA LEU A 371 0.42 27.33 -3.82
C LEU A 371 1.55 27.21 -4.85
N LYS A 372 1.28 26.70 -6.06
CA LYS A 372 2.26 26.50 -7.15
C LYS A 372 3.55 25.79 -6.67
N ASN A 373 3.40 24.79 -5.83
CA ASN A 373 4.50 24.11 -5.17
C ASN A 373 4.52 22.63 -5.58
N ASN A 374 5.57 22.23 -6.29
CA ASN A 374 5.67 20.91 -6.92
C ASN A 374 5.67 19.77 -5.89
N ASP A 375 6.30 19.95 -4.73
CA ASP A 375 6.31 18.94 -3.67
C ASP A 375 4.90 18.68 -3.12
N VAL A 376 4.10 19.75 -2.96
CA VAL A 376 2.70 19.63 -2.50
C VAL A 376 1.86 18.93 -3.55
N MET A 377 2.08 19.22 -4.83
CA MET A 377 1.39 18.55 -5.93
C MET A 377 1.74 17.06 -6.03
N ILE A 378 3.01 16.69 -5.79
CA ILE A 378 3.46 15.28 -5.72
C ILE A 378 2.84 14.57 -4.52
N ASN A 379 2.81 15.21 -3.35
CA ASN A 379 2.17 14.63 -2.17
C ASN A 379 0.66 14.45 -2.38
N ALA A 380 0.01 15.42 -3.05
CA ALA A 380 -1.39 15.33 -3.46
C ALA A 380 -1.62 14.16 -4.42
N SER A 381 -0.84 14.03 -5.51
CA SER A 381 -0.99 12.92 -6.46
C SER A 381 -0.76 11.58 -5.79
N SER A 382 0.26 11.47 -4.93
CA SER A 382 0.55 10.27 -4.15
C SER A 382 -0.60 9.89 -3.22
N ALA A 383 -1.19 10.85 -2.49
CA ALA A 383 -2.33 10.59 -1.61
C ALA A 383 -3.59 10.18 -2.39
N VAL A 384 -3.86 10.83 -3.53
CA VAL A 384 -4.97 10.47 -4.43
C VAL A 384 -4.78 9.07 -5.01
N GLY A 385 -3.58 8.74 -5.47
CA GLY A 385 -3.24 7.41 -5.99
C GLY A 385 -3.36 6.32 -4.93
N ARG A 386 -2.88 6.56 -3.70
CA ARG A 386 -3.05 5.63 -2.56
C ARG A 386 -4.51 5.42 -2.19
N LEU A 387 -5.32 6.47 -2.24
CA LEU A 387 -6.75 6.34 -1.99
C LEU A 387 -7.44 5.52 -3.10
N ALA A 388 -7.18 5.85 -4.37
CA ALA A 388 -7.78 5.14 -5.51
C ALA A 388 -7.42 3.64 -5.52
N THR A 389 -6.15 3.32 -5.27
CA THR A 389 -5.69 1.93 -5.16
C THR A 389 -6.31 1.21 -3.97
N GLY A 390 -6.37 1.86 -2.79
CA GLY A 390 -7.03 1.27 -1.61
C GLY A 390 -8.53 1.03 -1.78
N LEU A 391 -9.25 1.88 -2.54
CA LEU A 391 -10.66 1.64 -2.89
C LEU A 391 -10.81 0.43 -3.83
N LEU A 392 -9.92 0.32 -4.82
CA LEU A 392 -9.90 -0.78 -5.78
C LEU A 392 -9.54 -2.14 -5.16
N GLU A 393 -8.64 -2.19 -4.18
CA GLU A 393 -8.33 -3.40 -3.41
C GLU A 393 -9.55 -3.98 -2.69
N THR A 394 -10.50 -3.11 -2.32
CA THR A 394 -11.79 -3.48 -1.73
C THR A 394 -12.93 -3.54 -2.76
N ALA A 395 -12.63 -3.61 -4.06
CA ALA A 395 -13.62 -3.71 -5.14
C ALA A 395 -14.66 -2.56 -5.21
N SER A 396 -14.33 -1.38 -4.68
CA SER A 396 -15.21 -0.21 -4.71
C SER A 396 -14.87 0.67 -5.91
N HIS A 397 -15.81 0.77 -6.86
CA HIS A 397 -15.63 1.46 -8.14
C HIS A 397 -16.37 2.80 -8.25
N ASP A 398 -17.31 3.08 -7.34
CA ASP A 398 -18.25 4.20 -7.46
C ASP A 398 -17.56 5.58 -7.32
N ASN A 399 -16.43 5.62 -6.62
CA ASN A 399 -15.74 6.86 -6.26
C ASN A 399 -14.41 7.10 -6.98
N ILE A 400 -14.15 6.38 -8.08
CA ILE A 400 -12.91 6.53 -8.85
C ILE A 400 -12.92 7.83 -9.67
N GLN A 401 -14.07 8.23 -10.20
CA GLN A 401 -14.19 9.40 -11.08
C GLN A 401 -13.72 10.72 -10.43
N PRO A 402 -14.12 11.09 -9.19
CA PRO A 402 -13.61 12.29 -8.53
C PRO A 402 -12.09 12.29 -8.34
N LEU A 403 -11.50 11.10 -8.10
CA LEU A 403 -10.06 10.94 -7.92
C LEU A 403 -9.31 11.07 -9.26
N ASP A 404 -9.86 10.51 -10.33
CA ASP A 404 -9.37 10.68 -11.70
C ASP A 404 -9.38 12.15 -12.12
N GLU A 405 -10.46 12.88 -11.84
CA GLU A 405 -10.55 14.31 -12.12
C GLU A 405 -9.45 15.12 -11.40
N SER A 406 -9.16 14.80 -10.14
CA SER A 406 -8.07 15.41 -9.38
C SER A 406 -6.69 15.10 -9.98
N LEU A 407 -6.41 13.84 -10.36
CA LEU A 407 -5.15 13.47 -11.00
C LEU A 407 -4.97 14.16 -12.36
N ARG A 408 -6.01 14.17 -13.19
CA ARG A 408 -6.01 14.86 -14.49
C ARG A 408 -5.76 16.36 -14.32
N LEU A 409 -6.35 16.97 -13.31
CA LEU A 409 -6.17 18.40 -13.05
C LEU A 409 -4.73 18.70 -12.60
N LEU A 410 -4.15 17.92 -11.68
CA LEU A 410 -2.74 18.04 -11.28
C LEU A 410 -1.79 17.83 -12.48
N GLY A 411 -2.05 16.83 -13.31
CA GLY A 411 -1.26 16.54 -14.51
C GLY A 411 -1.34 17.66 -15.55
N SER A 412 -2.52 18.20 -15.82
CA SER A 412 -2.70 19.26 -16.82
C SER A 412 -2.01 20.58 -16.42
N LEU A 413 -2.00 20.90 -15.13
CA LEU A 413 -1.28 22.05 -14.58
C LEU A 413 0.24 21.87 -14.61
N SER A 414 0.72 20.66 -14.27
CA SER A 414 2.13 20.30 -14.39
C SER A 414 2.64 20.46 -15.82
N ILE A 415 1.86 19.98 -16.80
CA ILE A 415 2.14 20.18 -18.22
C ILE A 415 2.16 21.69 -18.53
N ALA A 416 1.13 22.45 -18.15
CA ALA A 416 1.07 23.90 -18.43
C ALA A 416 2.26 24.69 -17.84
N ASN A 417 2.77 24.29 -16.66
CA ASN A 417 3.93 24.91 -16.02
C ASN A 417 5.28 24.43 -16.59
N GLY A 418 5.30 23.34 -17.36
CA GLY A 418 6.51 22.73 -17.91
C GLY A 418 7.29 21.88 -16.90
N ASP A 419 6.69 21.51 -15.77
CA ASP A 419 7.33 20.70 -14.73
C ASP A 419 7.10 19.21 -14.98
N ILE A 420 8.18 18.45 -15.20
CA ILE A 420 8.11 17.03 -15.59
C ILE A 420 7.94 16.09 -14.38
N THR A 421 8.33 16.54 -13.18
CA THR A 421 8.35 15.70 -11.97
C THR A 421 6.95 15.32 -11.50
N VAL A 422 6.02 16.28 -11.48
CA VAL A 422 4.64 16.08 -11.01
C VAL A 422 3.88 15.16 -11.97
N ILE A 423 3.95 15.41 -13.28
CA ILE A 423 3.29 14.58 -14.29
C ILE A 423 3.84 13.14 -14.32
N ASN A 424 5.13 12.93 -14.04
CA ASN A 424 5.69 11.58 -13.90
C ASN A 424 5.04 10.83 -12.73
N ASP A 425 4.89 11.45 -11.56
CA ASP A 425 4.20 10.80 -10.43
C ASP A 425 2.72 10.55 -10.74
N VAL A 426 2.02 11.49 -11.37
CA VAL A 426 0.62 11.32 -11.81
C VAL A 426 0.49 10.11 -12.75
N MET A 427 1.34 9.99 -13.76
CA MET A 427 1.33 8.86 -14.69
C MET A 427 1.70 7.55 -14.00
N ARG A 428 2.60 7.57 -13.02
CA ARG A 428 2.89 6.41 -12.17
C ARG A 428 1.66 5.97 -11.37
N ARG A 429 0.91 6.91 -10.79
CA ARG A 429 -0.35 6.59 -10.07
C ARG A 429 -1.40 6.00 -11.01
N TYR A 430 -1.53 6.52 -12.23
CA TYR A 430 -2.38 5.90 -13.24
C TYR A 430 -1.95 4.46 -13.56
N GLY A 431 -0.64 4.18 -13.58
CA GLY A 431 -0.12 2.82 -13.73
C GLY A 431 -0.55 1.89 -12.59
N ASP A 432 -0.48 2.38 -11.34
CA ASP A 432 -0.93 1.64 -10.16
C ASP A 432 -2.44 1.33 -10.23
N ILE A 433 -3.25 2.31 -10.62
CA ILE A 433 -4.71 2.20 -10.71
C ILE A 433 -5.11 1.22 -11.84
N VAL A 434 -4.53 1.36 -13.03
CA VAL A 434 -4.83 0.51 -14.19
C VAL A 434 -4.42 -0.94 -13.93
N PHE A 435 -3.29 -1.18 -13.25
CA PHE A 435 -2.89 -2.52 -12.85
C PHE A 435 -3.96 -3.21 -12.00
N LEU A 436 -4.53 -2.52 -11.01
CA LEU A 436 -5.59 -3.09 -10.17
C LEU A 436 -6.92 -3.23 -10.91
N LEU A 437 -7.28 -2.29 -11.80
CA LEU A 437 -8.48 -2.39 -12.62
C LEU A 437 -8.45 -3.60 -13.56
N ILE A 438 -7.28 -3.91 -14.14
CA ILE A 438 -7.11 -5.09 -15.01
C ILE A 438 -7.32 -6.40 -14.24
N LEU A 439 -7.03 -6.42 -12.93
CA LEU A 439 -7.17 -7.62 -12.11
C LEU A 439 -8.57 -7.80 -11.50
N ASN A 440 -9.42 -6.76 -11.53
CA ASN A 440 -10.76 -6.79 -10.97
C ASN A 440 -11.78 -7.39 -11.95
N GLU A 441 -12.68 -8.23 -11.44
CA GLU A 441 -13.68 -8.97 -12.22
C GLU A 441 -15.05 -8.24 -12.32
N ASP A 442 -15.21 -7.07 -11.71
CA ASP A 442 -16.51 -6.41 -11.54
C ASP A 442 -17.06 -5.75 -12.81
N SER A 443 -18.39 -5.77 -12.98
CA SER A 443 -19.08 -5.15 -14.12
C SER A 443 -18.96 -3.62 -14.18
N LYS A 444 -18.67 -2.96 -13.04
CA LYS A 444 -18.45 -1.51 -12.95
C LYS A 444 -17.05 -1.07 -13.39
N VAL A 445 -16.17 -2.01 -13.73
CA VAL A 445 -14.79 -1.72 -14.17
C VAL A 445 -14.76 -0.96 -15.49
N GLU A 446 -15.72 -1.20 -16.40
CA GLU A 446 -15.76 -0.55 -17.72
C GLU A 446 -15.86 0.98 -17.64
N THR A 447 -16.74 1.51 -16.79
CA THR A 447 -16.92 2.97 -16.66
C THR A 447 -15.67 3.63 -16.06
N ALA A 448 -15.03 2.98 -15.08
CA ALA A 448 -13.78 3.44 -14.49
C ALA A 448 -12.64 3.45 -15.51
N ILE A 449 -12.48 2.36 -16.30
CA ILE A 449 -11.49 2.28 -17.38
C ILE A 449 -11.72 3.39 -18.41
N GLN A 450 -12.97 3.63 -18.83
CA GLN A 450 -13.28 4.68 -19.80
C GLN A 450 -12.92 6.09 -19.28
N SER A 451 -13.20 6.38 -18.00
CA SER A 451 -12.81 7.67 -17.39
C SER A 451 -11.31 7.86 -17.40
N ILE A 452 -10.58 6.87 -16.87
CA ILE A 452 -9.11 6.93 -16.75
C ILE A 452 -8.45 6.97 -18.12
N SER A 453 -8.93 6.19 -19.09
CA SER A 453 -8.44 6.21 -20.47
C SER A 453 -8.56 7.61 -21.09
N LYS A 454 -9.73 8.24 -20.96
CA LYS A 454 -9.97 9.61 -21.45
C LYS A 454 -9.05 10.62 -20.75
N SER A 455 -8.81 10.46 -19.46
CA SER A 455 -7.92 11.33 -18.70
C SER A 455 -6.47 11.18 -19.15
N ILE A 456 -5.96 9.95 -19.27
CA ILE A 456 -4.62 9.65 -19.82
C ILE A 456 -4.48 10.19 -21.25
N HIS A 457 -5.50 9.99 -22.09
CA HIS A 457 -5.54 10.51 -23.45
C HIS A 457 -5.45 12.04 -23.47
N SER A 458 -6.24 12.71 -22.64
CA SER A 458 -6.25 14.18 -22.56
C SER A 458 -4.89 14.73 -22.11
N LEU A 459 -4.24 14.10 -21.13
CA LEU A 459 -2.90 14.47 -20.66
C LEU A 459 -1.86 14.23 -21.76
N GLY A 460 -1.91 13.08 -22.43
CA GLY A 460 -1.04 12.76 -23.55
C GLY A 460 -1.16 13.77 -24.69
N ARG A 461 -2.39 14.15 -25.06
CA ARG A 461 -2.66 15.15 -26.09
C ARG A 461 -2.20 16.55 -25.70
N LEU A 462 -2.43 16.97 -24.45
CA LEU A 462 -1.95 18.25 -23.92
C LEU A 462 -0.42 18.31 -23.95
N TYR A 463 0.23 17.24 -23.53
CA TYR A 463 1.68 17.15 -23.54
C TYR A 463 2.23 17.21 -24.96
N LEU A 464 1.78 16.32 -25.86
CA LEU A 464 2.22 16.29 -27.26
C LEU A 464 2.03 17.65 -27.95
N ASN A 465 1.05 18.45 -27.54
CA ASN A 465 0.79 19.76 -28.13
C ASN A 465 1.80 20.86 -27.77
N GLN A 466 2.69 20.65 -26.79
CA GLN A 466 3.69 21.65 -26.39
C GLN A 466 4.81 21.82 -27.43
N GLU A 467 5.25 23.07 -27.63
CA GLU A 467 6.24 23.45 -28.67
C GLU A 467 7.71 23.27 -28.22
N LYS A 468 7.98 23.21 -26.91
CA LYS A 468 9.32 23.04 -26.35
C LYS A 468 9.48 21.61 -25.83
N MET A 469 9.80 20.67 -26.71
CA MET A 469 10.16 19.31 -26.29
C MET A 469 11.66 19.08 -26.48
N THR A 470 12.34 18.68 -25.42
CA THR A 470 13.65 18.06 -25.51
C THR A 470 13.50 16.54 -25.49
N SER A 471 14.37 15.83 -26.21
CA SER A 471 14.39 14.36 -26.28
C SER A 471 14.61 13.66 -24.93
N PHE A 472 14.97 14.42 -23.88
CA PHE A 472 15.18 13.95 -22.51
C PHE A 472 13.95 14.10 -21.60
N ASP A 473 12.83 14.66 -22.09
CA ASP A 473 11.58 14.87 -21.33
C ASP A 473 10.74 13.58 -21.14
N LEU A 474 11.41 12.43 -21.13
CA LEU A 474 10.86 11.05 -21.02
C LEU A 474 10.22 10.75 -19.65
N GLY A 475 10.16 11.72 -18.74
CA GLY A 475 9.57 11.56 -17.41
C GLY A 475 8.07 11.26 -17.42
N ILE A 476 7.30 11.77 -18.39
CA ILE A 476 5.85 11.46 -18.51
C ILE A 476 5.60 9.98 -18.79
N VAL A 477 6.57 9.36 -19.43
CA VAL A 477 6.46 8.01 -19.95
C VAL A 477 6.81 6.99 -18.89
N ASN A 478 7.78 7.26 -18.00
CA ASN A 478 8.34 6.23 -17.11
C ASN A 478 7.33 5.54 -16.19
N GLY A 479 6.33 6.25 -15.65
CA GLY A 479 5.35 5.68 -14.72
C GLY A 479 4.33 4.73 -15.35
N PHE A 480 3.89 5.02 -16.58
CA PHE A 480 2.81 4.27 -17.25
C PHE A 480 3.27 3.53 -18.51
N TYR A 481 3.97 4.24 -19.40
CA TYR A 481 4.41 3.76 -20.71
C TYR A 481 5.88 3.31 -20.74
N GLY A 482 6.58 3.39 -19.61
CA GLY A 482 8.02 3.24 -19.51
C GLY A 482 8.52 1.82 -19.28
N PHE A 483 9.84 1.70 -19.26
CA PHE A 483 10.59 0.45 -19.05
C PHE A 483 11.24 0.34 -17.66
N GLY A 484 10.89 1.23 -16.73
CA GLY A 484 11.50 1.25 -15.40
C GLY A 484 11.09 0.07 -14.53
N GLU A 485 11.91 -0.27 -13.53
CA GLU A 485 11.54 -1.22 -12.48
C GLU A 485 10.26 -0.73 -11.79
N ASN A 486 9.20 -1.54 -11.79
CA ASN A 486 7.83 -1.22 -11.35
C ASN A 486 6.96 -0.41 -12.32
N SER A 487 7.29 -0.31 -13.61
CA SER A 487 6.33 0.17 -14.61
C SER A 487 5.12 -0.77 -14.73
N LEU A 488 4.03 -0.29 -15.34
CA LEU A 488 2.85 -1.12 -15.61
C LEU A 488 3.22 -2.38 -16.42
N SER A 489 4.05 -2.23 -17.46
CA SER A 489 4.51 -3.33 -18.30
C SER A 489 5.32 -4.37 -17.52
N ASP A 490 6.29 -3.94 -16.70
CA ASP A 490 7.11 -4.82 -15.86
C ASP A 490 6.26 -5.56 -14.82
N ARG A 491 5.31 -4.87 -14.18
CA ARG A 491 4.41 -5.49 -13.19
C ARG A 491 3.47 -6.52 -13.82
N LEU A 492 2.90 -6.21 -14.99
CA LEU A 492 2.07 -7.15 -15.73
C LEU A 492 2.87 -8.36 -16.19
N ALA A 493 4.10 -8.16 -16.70
CA ALA A 493 4.98 -9.25 -17.11
C ALA A 493 5.38 -10.14 -15.92
N LYS A 494 5.75 -9.55 -14.78
CA LYS A 494 6.02 -10.29 -13.53
C LYS A 494 4.81 -11.09 -13.08
N GLN A 495 3.63 -10.47 -13.07
CA GLN A 495 2.38 -11.16 -12.70
C GLN A 495 2.07 -12.31 -13.66
N ALA A 496 2.21 -12.09 -14.97
CA ALA A 496 2.02 -13.13 -15.98
C ALA A 496 3.00 -14.30 -15.80
N SER A 497 4.28 -14.01 -15.54
CA SER A 497 5.29 -15.05 -15.31
C SER A 497 5.00 -15.90 -14.06
N ILE A 498 4.48 -15.29 -12.99
CA ILE A 498 4.04 -16.00 -11.78
C ILE A 498 2.84 -16.90 -12.10
N LEU A 499 1.85 -16.37 -12.83
CA LEU A 499 0.66 -17.11 -13.20
C LEU A 499 0.94 -18.26 -14.18
N SER A 500 1.90 -18.08 -15.09
CA SER A 500 2.36 -19.08 -16.06
C SER A 500 3.09 -20.26 -15.38
N SER A 501 3.69 -20.06 -14.20
CA SER A 501 4.41 -21.12 -13.48
C SER A 501 3.51 -22.22 -12.87
N GLU A 502 2.29 -21.88 -12.45
CA GLU A 502 1.31 -22.81 -11.86
C GLU A 502 -0.11 -22.53 -12.39
N PRO A 503 -0.39 -22.76 -13.69
CA PRO A 503 -1.62 -22.29 -14.33
C PRO A 503 -2.89 -22.96 -13.77
N ASP A 504 -2.81 -24.23 -13.37
CA ASP A 504 -3.96 -24.98 -12.83
C ASP A 504 -4.41 -24.48 -11.46
N LYS A 505 -3.49 -23.92 -10.66
CA LYS A 505 -3.79 -23.39 -9.31
C LYS A 505 -4.40 -22.00 -9.35
N TYR A 506 -4.03 -21.20 -10.36
CA TYR A 506 -4.42 -19.79 -10.49
C TYR A 506 -5.39 -19.53 -11.64
N ARG A 507 -6.11 -20.56 -12.11
CA ARG A 507 -6.95 -20.50 -13.32
C ARG A 507 -7.98 -19.35 -13.34
N SER A 508 -8.60 -19.05 -12.19
CA SER A 508 -9.53 -17.90 -12.09
C SER A 508 -8.82 -16.57 -12.31
N LEU A 509 -7.66 -16.37 -11.67
CA LEU A 509 -6.85 -15.16 -11.81
C LEU A 509 -6.27 -15.01 -13.23
N VAL A 510 -5.87 -16.11 -13.87
CA VAL A 510 -5.46 -16.10 -15.29
C VAL A 510 -6.61 -15.63 -16.17
N THR A 511 -7.81 -16.17 -15.94
CA THR A 511 -9.01 -15.79 -16.70
C THR A 511 -9.37 -14.31 -16.47
N SER A 512 -9.29 -13.83 -15.23
CA SER A 512 -9.50 -12.41 -14.89
C SER A 512 -8.50 -11.51 -15.62
N LEU A 513 -7.20 -11.85 -15.57
CA LEU A 513 -6.15 -11.09 -16.22
C LEU A 513 -6.35 -11.01 -17.74
N ILE A 514 -6.68 -12.13 -18.39
CA ILE A 514 -6.98 -12.15 -19.84
C ILE A 514 -8.19 -11.25 -20.15
N LYS A 515 -9.29 -11.39 -19.41
CA LYS A 515 -10.49 -10.57 -19.59
C LYS A 515 -10.22 -9.08 -19.38
N GLY A 516 -9.47 -8.73 -18.34
CA GLY A 516 -9.12 -7.36 -18.00
C GLY A 516 -8.23 -6.71 -19.05
N ILE A 517 -7.21 -7.41 -19.55
CA ILE A 517 -6.36 -6.90 -20.64
C ILE A 517 -7.18 -6.73 -21.92
N CYS A 518 -8.01 -7.71 -22.28
CA CYS A 518 -8.91 -7.61 -23.44
C CYS A 518 -9.85 -6.41 -23.33
N LEU A 519 -10.47 -6.21 -22.17
CA LEU A 519 -11.36 -5.07 -21.91
C LEU A 519 -10.61 -3.74 -22.03
N TRP A 520 -9.41 -3.64 -21.43
CA TRP A 520 -8.57 -2.46 -21.51
C TRP A 520 -8.21 -2.13 -22.97
N LEU A 521 -7.71 -3.11 -23.74
CA LEU A 521 -7.34 -2.89 -25.13
C LEU A 521 -8.54 -2.48 -25.98
N LYS A 522 -9.69 -3.14 -25.84
CA LYS A 522 -10.93 -2.81 -26.57
C LYS A 522 -11.38 -1.36 -26.30
N LEU A 523 -11.41 -0.94 -25.04
CA LEU A 523 -11.93 0.38 -24.65
C LEU A 523 -10.96 1.53 -24.98
N THR A 524 -9.66 1.29 -24.83
CA THR A 524 -8.62 2.32 -25.04
C THR A 524 -8.14 2.43 -26.50
N PHE A 525 -8.63 1.57 -27.40
CA PHE A 525 -8.18 1.48 -28.79
C PHE A 525 -8.20 2.83 -29.52
N ASN A 526 -9.34 3.54 -29.48
CA ASN A 526 -9.50 4.82 -30.17
C ASN A 526 -8.60 5.90 -29.56
N ASP A 527 -8.55 5.96 -28.23
CA ASP A 527 -7.76 6.94 -27.47
C ASP A 527 -6.26 6.78 -27.72
N ARG A 528 -5.76 5.54 -27.74
CA ARG A 528 -4.37 5.21 -28.10
C ARG A 528 -4.11 5.50 -29.57
N GLY A 529 -5.03 5.11 -30.46
CA GLY A 529 -5.01 5.40 -31.90
C GLY A 529 -4.78 6.87 -32.24
N GLU A 530 -5.49 7.78 -31.57
CA GLU A 530 -5.32 9.22 -31.77
C GLU A 530 -3.96 9.71 -31.26
N LEU A 531 -3.50 9.26 -30.10
CA LEU A 531 -2.16 9.60 -29.59
C LEU A 531 -1.06 9.13 -30.54
N TYR A 532 -1.18 7.91 -31.09
CA TYR A 532 -0.26 7.39 -32.11
C TYR A 532 -0.19 8.32 -33.33
N LYS A 533 -1.35 8.73 -33.86
CA LYS A 533 -1.42 9.63 -35.02
C LYS A 533 -0.85 11.01 -34.71
N LEU A 534 -1.04 11.53 -33.50
CA LEU A 534 -0.50 12.83 -33.08
C LEU A 534 1.02 12.81 -32.91
N ASP A 535 1.57 11.77 -32.28
CA ASP A 535 3.01 11.58 -32.13
C ASP A 535 3.72 11.47 -33.50
N GLN A 536 3.13 10.70 -34.42
CA GLN A 536 3.62 10.59 -35.81
C GLN A 536 3.50 11.91 -36.59
N LYS A 537 2.51 12.76 -36.30
CA LYS A 537 2.39 14.10 -36.91
C LYS A 537 3.51 15.04 -36.48
N LYS A 538 3.89 14.98 -35.19
CA LYS A 538 4.89 15.85 -34.59
C LYS A 538 6.31 15.28 -34.60
N ASN A 539 6.47 14.03 -35.06
CA ASN A 539 7.75 13.34 -35.17
C ASN A 539 8.48 13.24 -33.81
N LEU A 540 7.76 12.83 -32.75
CA LEU A 540 8.27 12.73 -31.38
C LEU A 540 8.70 11.29 -31.02
N VAL A 541 9.45 11.10 -29.92
CA VAL A 541 10.03 9.79 -29.50
C VAL A 541 9.02 8.93 -28.70
N LEU A 542 7.83 9.45 -28.41
CA LEU A 542 6.82 8.75 -27.59
C LEU A 542 6.29 7.49 -28.29
N PHE A 543 6.39 7.41 -29.63
CA PHE A 543 6.02 6.25 -30.45
C PHE A 543 6.48 4.91 -29.85
N HIS A 544 7.75 4.79 -29.47
CA HIS A 544 8.34 3.53 -29.01
C HIS A 544 7.69 3.03 -27.71
N TYR A 545 7.34 3.94 -26.81
CA TYR A 545 6.80 3.61 -25.50
C TYR A 545 5.31 3.28 -25.54
N LEU A 546 4.54 4.04 -26.32
CA LEU A 546 3.14 3.72 -26.56
C LEU A 546 3.01 2.36 -27.27
N TYR A 547 3.95 2.04 -28.16
CA TYR A 547 4.03 0.75 -28.84
C TYR A 547 4.38 -0.40 -27.88
N SER A 548 5.40 -0.20 -27.04
CA SER A 548 5.90 -1.27 -26.16
C SER A 548 4.87 -1.74 -25.13
N LEU A 549 3.99 -0.87 -24.64
CA LEU A 549 2.93 -1.29 -23.72
C LEU A 549 1.94 -2.24 -24.40
N SER A 550 1.49 -1.89 -25.61
CA SER A 550 0.60 -2.72 -26.42
C SER A 550 1.27 -4.05 -26.78
N GLU A 551 2.55 -4.02 -27.17
CA GLU A 551 3.32 -5.24 -27.43
C GLU A 551 3.40 -6.16 -26.20
N THR A 552 3.67 -5.60 -25.02
CA THR A 552 3.77 -6.38 -23.77
C THR A 552 2.42 -7.03 -23.43
N MET A 553 1.32 -6.28 -23.54
CA MET A 553 -0.03 -6.81 -23.30
C MET A 553 -0.39 -7.92 -24.31
N LEU A 554 -0.02 -7.78 -25.58
CA LEU A 554 -0.23 -8.81 -26.59
C LEU A 554 0.56 -10.09 -26.28
N LYS A 555 1.84 -9.97 -25.89
CA LYS A 555 2.65 -11.12 -25.49
C LYS A 555 2.03 -11.86 -24.31
N ILE A 556 1.58 -11.13 -23.29
CA ILE A 556 0.92 -11.72 -22.11
C ILE A 556 -0.37 -12.44 -22.51
N LEU A 557 -1.21 -11.83 -23.34
CA LEU A 557 -2.43 -12.45 -23.83
C LEU A 557 -2.14 -13.76 -24.56
N LEU A 558 -1.17 -13.75 -25.48
CA LEU A 558 -0.82 -14.92 -26.27
C LEU A 558 -0.17 -16.02 -25.41
N GLU A 559 0.74 -15.66 -24.48
CA GLU A 559 1.41 -16.62 -23.59
C GLU A 559 0.44 -17.32 -22.63
N LEU A 560 -0.55 -16.60 -22.10
CA LEU A 560 -1.52 -17.16 -21.15
C LEU A 560 -2.71 -17.86 -21.81
N THR A 561 -2.91 -17.69 -23.12
CA THR A 561 -4.04 -18.28 -23.85
C THR A 561 -3.68 -19.69 -24.32
N ASP A 562 -3.93 -20.69 -23.48
CA ASP A 562 -3.70 -22.12 -23.80
C ASP A 562 -4.95 -22.81 -24.38
N GLU A 563 -4.79 -24.04 -24.90
CA GLU A 563 -5.85 -24.94 -25.36
C GLU A 563 -6.92 -25.24 -24.30
N LYS A 564 -6.59 -25.05 -23.01
CA LYS A 564 -7.52 -25.24 -21.88
C LYS A 564 -8.36 -24.00 -21.57
N THR A 565 -8.10 -22.87 -22.22
CA THR A 565 -8.86 -21.62 -22.05
C THR A 565 -10.21 -21.75 -22.75
N ASP A 566 -11.27 -21.17 -22.18
CA ASP A 566 -12.62 -21.19 -22.77
C ASP A 566 -12.60 -20.75 -24.24
N CYS A 567 -13.29 -21.50 -25.11
CA CYS A 567 -13.31 -21.27 -26.56
C CYS A 567 -13.80 -19.84 -26.89
N GLN A 568 -14.79 -19.34 -26.16
CA GLN A 568 -15.32 -17.99 -26.37
C GLN A 568 -14.29 -16.92 -26.00
N LEU A 569 -13.61 -17.08 -24.86
CA LEU A 569 -12.57 -16.16 -24.42
C LEU A 569 -11.38 -16.16 -25.38
N ARG A 570 -11.00 -17.32 -25.91
CA ARG A 570 -9.93 -17.46 -26.90
C ARG A 570 -10.27 -16.72 -28.20
N TYR A 571 -11.51 -16.83 -28.67
CA TYR A 571 -11.98 -16.07 -29.83
C TYR A 571 -11.90 -14.55 -29.58
N ASP A 572 -12.39 -14.10 -28.42
CA ASP A 572 -12.32 -12.68 -28.03
C ASP A 572 -10.89 -12.16 -27.96
N VAL A 573 -9.94 -12.98 -27.47
CA VAL A 573 -8.50 -12.64 -27.45
C VAL A 573 -7.97 -12.46 -28.86
N TYR A 574 -8.20 -13.42 -29.76
CA TYR A 574 -7.70 -13.32 -31.13
C TYR A 574 -8.31 -12.16 -31.91
N GLU A 575 -9.58 -11.81 -31.66
CA GLU A 575 -10.21 -10.61 -32.24
C GLU A 575 -9.47 -9.33 -31.79
N VAL A 576 -9.16 -9.20 -30.49
CA VAL A 576 -8.42 -8.06 -29.95
C VAL A 576 -7.00 -8.02 -30.50
N VAL A 577 -6.31 -9.15 -30.52
CA VAL A 577 -4.95 -9.27 -31.05
C VAL A 577 -4.89 -8.82 -32.50
N ASN A 578 -5.80 -9.33 -33.35
CA ASN A 578 -5.87 -8.94 -34.77
C ASN A 578 -6.09 -7.43 -34.93
N ARG A 579 -7.01 -6.86 -34.13
CA ARG A 579 -7.32 -5.43 -34.19
C ARG A 579 -6.14 -4.57 -33.75
N GLU A 580 -5.42 -4.95 -32.71
CA GLU A 580 -4.22 -4.26 -32.26
C GLU A 580 -3.08 -4.37 -33.29
N ILE A 581 -2.84 -5.55 -33.86
CA ILE A 581 -1.83 -5.73 -34.93
C ILE A 581 -2.08 -4.78 -36.10
N ILE A 582 -3.34 -4.65 -36.54
CA ILE A 582 -3.71 -3.71 -37.60
C ILE A 582 -3.36 -2.27 -37.20
N ALA A 583 -3.75 -1.84 -36.00
CA ALA A 583 -3.47 -0.49 -35.53
C ALA A 583 -1.97 -0.19 -35.38
N LEU A 584 -1.18 -1.17 -34.91
CA LEU A 584 0.27 -1.04 -34.78
C LEU A 584 0.93 -0.92 -36.18
N CYS A 585 0.36 -1.58 -37.19
CA CYS A 585 0.83 -1.54 -38.57
C CYS A 585 0.30 -0.34 -39.39
N GLU A 586 -0.66 0.44 -38.86
CA GLU A 586 -1.10 1.73 -39.44
C GLU A 586 -0.10 2.86 -39.16
N ILE A 587 1.05 2.80 -39.84
CA ILE A 587 2.13 3.77 -39.71
C ILE A 587 1.96 4.90 -40.74
N ARG A 588 2.10 6.16 -40.29
CA ARG A 588 2.14 7.32 -41.20
C ARG A 588 3.29 7.20 -42.19
N GLU A 589 2.96 7.49 -43.44
CA GLU A 589 3.84 7.51 -44.61
C GLU A 589 4.86 8.68 -44.59
N ASP A 590 5.74 8.71 -43.58
CA ASP A 590 6.77 9.74 -43.39
C ASP A 590 8.16 9.11 -43.22
N LYS A 591 9.16 9.70 -43.89
CA LYS A 591 10.56 9.25 -43.92
C LYS A 591 11.18 9.12 -42.54
N GLU A 592 10.95 10.10 -41.68
CA GLU A 592 11.59 10.15 -40.35
C GLU A 592 10.91 9.22 -39.35
N VAL A 593 9.61 8.98 -39.52
CA VAL A 593 8.85 8.00 -38.73
C VAL A 593 9.33 6.58 -39.07
N LEU A 594 9.40 6.23 -40.36
CA LEU A 594 9.86 4.92 -40.82
C LEU A 594 11.30 4.60 -40.40
N ARG A 595 12.21 5.57 -40.50
CA ARG A 595 13.60 5.39 -40.04
C ARG A 595 13.67 5.05 -38.55
N ARG A 596 12.86 5.71 -37.72
CA ARG A 596 12.85 5.49 -36.27
C ARG A 596 12.25 4.12 -35.92
N ILE A 597 11.22 3.70 -36.63
CA ILE A 597 10.62 2.36 -36.49
C ILE A 597 11.67 1.27 -36.71
N ASP A 598 12.52 1.42 -37.73
CA ASP A 598 13.62 0.47 -37.95
C ASP A 598 14.68 0.54 -36.85
N THR A 599 15.03 1.73 -36.36
CA THR A 599 16.00 1.90 -35.25
C THR A 599 15.54 1.25 -33.94
N TYR A 600 14.25 1.30 -33.62
CA TYR A 600 13.71 0.75 -32.37
C TYR A 600 13.36 -0.75 -32.46
N GLY A 601 13.68 -1.42 -33.56
CA GLY A 601 13.49 -2.88 -33.67
C GLY A 601 12.03 -3.32 -33.75
N PHE A 602 11.10 -2.43 -34.12
CA PHE A 602 9.66 -2.70 -34.20
C PHE A 602 9.33 -3.95 -35.03
N MET A 603 10.01 -4.13 -36.18
CA MET A 603 9.82 -5.32 -37.03
C MET A 603 10.27 -6.61 -36.35
N SER A 604 11.30 -6.56 -35.49
CA SER A 604 11.71 -7.72 -34.70
C SER A 604 10.69 -8.04 -33.62
N SER A 605 10.10 -7.03 -32.99
CA SER A 605 9.03 -7.19 -32.01
C SER A 605 7.79 -7.85 -32.61
N LEU A 606 7.30 -7.34 -33.76
CA LEU A 606 6.17 -7.96 -34.47
C LEU A 606 6.49 -9.37 -34.94
N PHE A 607 7.70 -9.59 -35.46
CA PHE A 607 8.15 -10.91 -35.85
C PHE A 607 8.08 -11.86 -34.66
N ASN A 608 8.61 -11.51 -33.49
CA ASN A 608 8.64 -12.39 -32.33
C ASN A 608 7.25 -12.83 -31.81
N LEU A 609 6.16 -12.12 -32.16
CA LEU A 609 4.79 -12.52 -31.80
C LEU A 609 4.39 -13.85 -32.45
N HIS A 610 4.95 -14.22 -33.61
CA HIS A 610 4.57 -15.45 -34.31
C HIS A 610 4.82 -16.74 -33.51
N HIS A 611 5.80 -16.72 -32.60
CA HIS A 611 6.12 -17.87 -31.75
C HIS A 611 5.03 -18.17 -30.70
N LEU A 612 4.14 -17.21 -30.44
CA LEU A 612 3.12 -17.31 -29.41
C LEU A 612 1.70 -17.45 -29.99
N ILE A 613 1.55 -17.47 -31.32
CA ILE A 613 0.24 -17.53 -31.98
C ILE A 613 0.00 -18.96 -32.45
N ASP A 614 -1.01 -19.61 -31.89
CA ASP A 614 -1.42 -20.96 -32.32
C ASP A 614 -2.45 -20.94 -33.46
N SER A 615 -3.12 -19.80 -33.69
CA SER A 615 -4.17 -19.65 -34.72
C SER A 615 -3.59 -19.36 -36.11
N SER A 616 -3.84 -20.26 -37.07
CA SER A 616 -3.45 -20.10 -38.48
C SER A 616 -4.00 -18.83 -39.13
N ASP A 617 -5.21 -18.43 -38.75
CA ASP A 617 -5.86 -17.23 -39.28
C ASP A 617 -5.18 -15.96 -38.76
N THR A 618 -4.86 -15.90 -37.46
CA THR A 618 -4.14 -14.76 -36.88
C THR A 618 -2.71 -14.66 -37.43
N ILE A 619 -2.07 -15.79 -37.73
CA ILE A 619 -0.77 -15.83 -38.42
C ILE A 619 -0.85 -15.22 -39.82
N SER A 620 -1.88 -15.57 -40.62
CA SER A 620 -2.04 -15.00 -41.95
C SER A 620 -2.31 -13.48 -41.90
N PHE A 621 -3.10 -13.03 -40.92
CA PHE A 621 -3.30 -11.60 -40.64
C PHE A 621 -2.01 -10.87 -40.24
N LEU A 622 -1.17 -11.48 -39.41
CA LEU A 622 0.13 -10.92 -39.03
C LEU A 622 1.04 -10.77 -40.26
N VAL A 623 1.10 -11.81 -41.11
CA VAL A 623 1.91 -11.82 -42.34
C VAL A 623 1.47 -10.72 -43.31
N ASP A 624 0.17 -10.58 -43.60
CA ASP A 624 -0.33 -9.54 -44.50
C ASP A 624 0.01 -8.12 -44.00
N ASN A 625 -0.11 -7.87 -42.69
CA ASN A 625 0.20 -6.57 -42.10
C ASN A 625 1.72 -6.28 -42.06
N ILE A 626 2.56 -7.27 -41.78
CA ILE A 626 4.03 -7.14 -41.86
C ILE A 626 4.46 -6.78 -43.29
N LEU A 627 3.90 -7.47 -44.30
CA LEU A 627 4.15 -7.16 -45.71
C LEU A 627 3.67 -5.74 -46.05
N LYS A 628 2.45 -5.36 -45.63
CA LYS A 628 1.91 -4.02 -45.85
C LYS A 628 2.84 -2.92 -45.34
N VAL A 629 3.41 -3.06 -44.14
CA VAL A 629 4.38 -2.09 -43.59
C VAL A 629 5.64 -1.99 -44.46
N GLY A 630 6.20 -3.13 -44.87
CA GLY A 630 7.41 -3.15 -45.70
C GLY A 630 7.21 -2.55 -47.09
N PHE A 631 6.09 -2.88 -47.76
CA PHE A 631 5.74 -2.32 -49.07
C PHE A 631 5.40 -0.83 -48.97
N ASN A 632 4.72 -0.37 -47.92
CA ASN A 632 4.48 1.06 -47.71
C ASN A 632 5.81 1.82 -47.48
N ALA A 633 6.74 1.25 -46.71
CA ALA A 633 8.05 1.89 -46.52
C ALA A 633 8.87 1.99 -47.82
N ALA A 634 8.73 0.98 -48.68
CA ALA A 634 9.38 0.91 -49.98
C ALA A 634 8.86 1.98 -50.97
N SER A 635 7.57 2.28 -50.97
CA SER A 635 6.96 3.21 -51.93
C SER A 635 7.41 4.67 -51.69
N ILE A 636 7.65 5.06 -50.44
CA ILE A 636 7.92 6.45 -50.06
C ILE A 636 9.41 6.77 -50.04
N ASN A 637 10.21 5.89 -49.43
CA ASN A 637 11.55 6.24 -48.98
C ASN A 637 12.68 5.56 -49.75
N CYS A 638 12.33 4.63 -50.65
CA CYS A 638 13.28 3.67 -51.21
C CYS A 638 14.03 2.86 -50.13
N ASP A 639 13.40 2.64 -48.96
CA ASP A 639 14.01 1.93 -47.83
C ASP A 639 13.95 0.40 -48.05
N HIS A 640 14.92 -0.06 -48.84
CA HIS A 640 15.10 -1.46 -49.22
C HIS A 640 15.41 -2.38 -48.01
N GLY A 641 15.89 -1.82 -46.90
CA GLY A 641 16.18 -2.58 -45.68
C GLY A 641 14.92 -3.10 -44.99
N LEU A 642 13.90 -2.24 -44.82
CA LEU A 642 12.65 -2.62 -44.16
C LEU A 642 11.83 -3.60 -45.02
N LEU A 643 11.81 -3.39 -46.35
CA LEU A 643 11.16 -4.29 -47.31
C LEU A 643 11.81 -5.69 -47.30
N ALA A 644 13.15 -5.76 -47.30
CA ALA A 644 13.83 -7.05 -47.21
C ALA A 644 13.54 -7.76 -45.88
N LYS A 645 13.55 -7.03 -44.76
CA LYS A 645 13.20 -7.56 -43.44
C LYS A 645 11.75 -8.05 -43.37
N SER A 646 10.78 -7.33 -43.94
CA SER A 646 9.37 -7.73 -43.93
C SER A 646 9.12 -8.99 -44.76
N ILE A 647 9.74 -9.10 -45.94
CA ILE A 647 9.61 -10.28 -46.81
C ILE A 647 10.26 -11.49 -46.15
N CYS A 648 11.47 -11.35 -45.59
CA CYS A 648 12.13 -12.42 -44.84
C CYS A 648 11.33 -12.83 -43.60
N ALA A 649 10.86 -11.88 -42.79
CA ALA A 649 10.03 -12.18 -41.61
C ALA A 649 8.78 -12.97 -42.01
N SER A 650 8.11 -12.55 -43.09
CA SER A 650 6.91 -13.21 -43.59
C SER A 650 7.18 -14.62 -44.12
N ALA A 651 8.31 -14.83 -44.83
CA ALA A 651 8.74 -16.15 -45.29
C ALA A 651 9.05 -17.10 -44.13
N ILE A 652 9.71 -16.58 -43.08
CA ILE A 652 10.03 -17.38 -41.89
C ILE A 652 8.74 -17.80 -41.18
N ILE A 653 7.81 -16.85 -40.98
CA ILE A 653 6.54 -17.12 -40.31
C ILE A 653 5.73 -18.14 -41.11
N SER A 654 5.72 -18.07 -42.44
CA SER A 654 4.97 -19.01 -43.27
C SER A 654 5.55 -20.43 -43.24
N VAL A 655 6.87 -20.56 -43.23
CA VAL A 655 7.53 -21.89 -43.18
C VAL A 655 7.39 -22.51 -41.79
N ASN A 656 7.56 -21.75 -40.72
CA ASN A 656 7.43 -22.28 -39.35
C ASN A 656 6.01 -22.77 -39.03
N ASN A 657 4.98 -22.19 -39.68
CA ASN A 657 3.57 -22.47 -39.40
C ASN A 657 2.84 -23.17 -40.56
N GLU A 658 3.58 -23.73 -41.53
CA GLU A 658 3.05 -24.45 -42.71
C GLU A 658 1.95 -23.68 -43.50
N SER A 659 2.04 -22.35 -43.56
CA SER A 659 0.98 -21.53 -44.16
C SER A 659 1.11 -21.46 -45.69
N SER A 660 0.16 -22.09 -46.39
CA SER A 660 0.12 -22.14 -47.87
C SER A 660 -0.26 -20.82 -48.56
N GLN A 661 -0.68 -19.82 -47.78
CA GLN A 661 -1.22 -18.54 -48.28
C GLN A 661 -0.15 -17.49 -48.60
N TYR A 662 1.10 -17.70 -48.17
CA TYR A 662 2.18 -16.71 -48.30
C TYR A 662 2.45 -16.27 -49.74
N ARG A 663 2.60 -17.22 -50.67
CA ARG A 663 2.88 -16.92 -52.09
C ARG A 663 1.79 -16.04 -52.71
N GLY A 664 0.52 -16.34 -52.44
CA GLY A 664 -0.60 -15.54 -52.91
C GLY A 664 -0.68 -14.14 -52.30
N LEU A 665 -0.32 -13.98 -51.02
CA LEU A 665 -0.24 -12.66 -50.38
C LEU A 665 0.89 -11.81 -50.96
N ILE A 666 2.05 -12.42 -51.24
CA ILE A 666 3.17 -11.76 -51.89
C ILE A 666 2.81 -11.30 -53.30
N ASP A 667 2.26 -12.18 -54.13
CA ASP A 667 1.89 -11.84 -55.51
C ASP A 667 0.87 -10.70 -55.53
N LYS A 668 -0.12 -10.74 -54.62
CA LYS A 668 -1.10 -9.66 -54.45
C LYS A 668 -0.42 -8.33 -54.09
N LYS A 669 0.47 -8.31 -53.10
CA LYS A 669 1.16 -7.08 -52.66
C LYS A 669 2.13 -6.53 -53.70
N ILE A 670 2.83 -7.41 -54.42
CA ILE A 670 3.71 -7.06 -55.53
C ILE A 670 2.91 -6.41 -56.68
N ASN A 671 1.72 -6.92 -56.97
CA ASN A 671 0.82 -6.36 -57.99
C ASN A 671 0.19 -5.03 -57.55
N GLU A 672 -0.18 -4.89 -56.27
CA GLU A 672 -0.70 -3.64 -55.68
C GLU A 672 0.37 -2.52 -55.59
N PHE A 673 1.66 -2.88 -55.61
CA PHE A 673 2.75 -1.92 -55.43
C PHE A 673 3.05 -1.12 -56.71
N SER A 674 3.01 0.21 -56.58
CA SER A 674 3.24 1.18 -57.66
C SER A 674 4.56 1.96 -57.55
N GLY A 675 5.50 1.54 -56.68
CA GLY A 675 6.73 2.28 -56.38
C GLY A 675 7.92 2.05 -57.36
N ASN A 676 9.00 2.82 -57.14
CA ASN A 676 10.20 2.91 -58.00
C ASN A 676 10.98 1.58 -58.18
N HIS A 677 11.38 1.24 -59.42
CA HIS A 677 12.23 0.07 -59.75
C HIS A 677 13.56 0.00 -58.97
N LYS A 678 14.10 1.15 -58.57
CA LYS A 678 15.37 1.24 -57.82
C LYS A 678 15.27 0.66 -56.40
N VAL A 679 14.06 0.60 -55.84
CA VAL A 679 13.82 0.05 -54.49
C VAL A 679 13.83 -1.46 -54.52
N PHE A 680 13.15 -2.05 -55.50
CA PHE A 680 13.17 -3.49 -55.69
C PHE A 680 14.57 -4.00 -56.01
N THR A 681 15.33 -3.34 -56.88
CA THR A 681 16.71 -3.75 -57.19
C THR A 681 17.64 -3.73 -55.96
N ASN A 682 17.53 -2.73 -55.09
CA ASN A 682 18.31 -2.67 -53.83
C ASN A 682 17.78 -3.60 -52.73
N ALA A 683 16.46 -3.85 -52.69
CA ALA A 683 15.88 -4.83 -51.77
C ALA A 683 16.24 -6.24 -52.20
N LEU A 684 16.31 -6.48 -53.51
CA LEU A 684 16.67 -7.75 -54.12
C LEU A 684 18.12 -8.12 -53.83
N THR A 685 19.07 -7.20 -53.91
CA THR A 685 20.46 -7.49 -53.49
C THR A 685 20.56 -7.85 -52.01
N ARG A 686 19.74 -7.24 -51.14
CA ARG A 686 19.70 -7.55 -49.71
C ARG A 686 18.94 -8.85 -49.41
N LEU A 687 17.88 -9.16 -50.14
CA LEU A 687 17.15 -10.44 -50.08
C LEU A 687 18.00 -11.59 -50.61
N GLU A 688 18.73 -11.37 -51.70
CA GLU A 688 19.71 -12.33 -52.23
C GLU A 688 20.83 -12.56 -51.22
N TYR A 689 21.33 -11.50 -50.55
CA TYR A 689 22.29 -11.67 -49.46
C TYR A 689 21.71 -12.48 -48.29
N LEU A 690 20.51 -12.14 -47.81
CA LEU A 690 19.86 -12.85 -46.70
C LEU A 690 19.46 -14.30 -47.06
N GLY A 691 19.08 -14.55 -48.31
CA GLY A 691 18.79 -15.88 -48.85
C GLY A 691 20.04 -16.70 -49.20
N MET A 692 21.19 -16.05 -49.40
CA MET A 692 22.50 -16.68 -49.64
C MET A 692 23.32 -16.94 -48.38
N LEU A 693 22.80 -16.69 -47.18
CA LEU A 693 23.48 -16.96 -45.89
C LEU A 693 23.87 -18.44 -45.64
N GLY A 694 23.69 -19.33 -46.62
CA GLY A 694 24.27 -20.69 -46.63
C GLY A 694 25.31 -20.97 -47.73
N ARG A 695 25.71 -20.00 -48.56
CA ARG A 695 26.68 -20.19 -49.67
C ARG A 695 28.08 -19.61 -49.45
N PHE A 696 28.28 -18.75 -48.46
CA PHE A 696 29.65 -18.36 -48.11
C PHE A 696 30.32 -19.53 -47.39
N GLU A 697 31.12 -20.28 -48.16
CA GLU A 697 32.18 -21.12 -47.66
C GLU A 697 32.89 -20.44 -46.48
N LYS A 698 33.09 -21.24 -45.43
CA LYS A 698 33.93 -21.15 -44.22
C LYS A 698 34.96 -20.01 -43.99
N GLU A 699 35.22 -19.06 -44.87
CA GLU A 699 36.41 -18.18 -44.79
C GLU A 699 36.16 -16.67 -44.66
N ARG A 700 34.90 -16.22 -44.56
CA ARG A 700 34.62 -14.85 -44.09
C ARG A 700 33.63 -14.84 -42.94
N ARG A 701 34.12 -15.17 -41.74
CA ARG A 701 33.51 -14.64 -40.50
C ARG A 701 33.73 -13.13 -40.49
N ILE A 702 32.78 -12.38 -41.02
CA ILE A 702 32.72 -10.95 -40.73
C ILE A 702 32.07 -10.84 -39.35
N ASN A 703 32.81 -10.28 -38.40
CA ASN A 703 32.34 -9.88 -37.07
C ASN A 703 31.34 -8.70 -37.17
N SER A 704 30.26 -8.84 -37.94
CA SER A 704 29.16 -7.88 -37.89
C SER A 704 28.11 -8.46 -36.96
N TYR A 705 28.04 -7.93 -35.74
CA TYR A 705 26.94 -8.15 -34.81
C TYR A 705 25.62 -8.14 -35.59
N SER A 706 24.87 -9.24 -35.58
CA SER A 706 23.53 -9.30 -36.15
C SER A 706 22.68 -8.24 -35.44
N HIS A 707 22.28 -7.19 -36.16
CA HIS A 707 21.63 -6.02 -35.56
C HIS A 707 20.10 -6.21 -35.38
N CYS A 708 19.54 -7.36 -35.78
CA CYS A 708 18.09 -7.59 -35.86
C CYS A 708 17.73 -9.08 -35.63
N ALA A 709 16.62 -9.39 -34.95
CA ALA A 709 16.19 -10.76 -34.62
C ALA A 709 15.97 -11.63 -35.87
N ILE A 710 15.44 -11.03 -36.95
CA ILE A 710 15.20 -11.69 -38.24
C ILE A 710 16.52 -12.11 -38.90
N GLU A 711 17.55 -11.26 -38.84
CA GLU A 711 18.87 -11.57 -39.41
C GLU A 711 19.57 -12.68 -38.60
N THR A 712 19.43 -12.65 -37.26
CA THR A 712 19.90 -13.72 -36.37
C THR A 712 19.21 -15.05 -36.66
N PHE A 713 17.88 -15.05 -36.89
CA PHE A 713 17.13 -16.25 -37.24
C PHE A 713 17.60 -16.83 -38.58
N CYS A 714 17.73 -16.00 -39.62
CA CYS A 714 18.28 -16.42 -40.91
C CYS A 714 19.70 -16.98 -40.79
N ASN A 715 20.55 -16.43 -39.92
CA ASN A 715 21.90 -16.95 -39.69
C ASN A 715 21.92 -18.33 -39.01
N ASN A 716 21.01 -18.55 -38.05
CA ASN A 716 21.06 -19.71 -37.16
C ASN A 716 20.15 -20.88 -37.61
N HIS A 717 19.07 -20.61 -38.35
CA HIS A 717 17.98 -21.56 -38.61
C HIS A 717 17.53 -21.65 -40.08
N LEU A 718 18.43 -21.39 -41.05
CA LEU A 718 18.10 -21.43 -42.48
C LEU A 718 17.82 -22.87 -42.98
N THR A 719 16.53 -23.24 -43.13
CA THR A 719 16.11 -24.53 -43.71
C THR A 719 16.03 -24.46 -45.25
N ASN A 720 16.00 -25.62 -45.93
CA ASN A 720 15.83 -25.68 -47.39
C ASN A 720 14.48 -25.11 -47.85
N GLU A 721 13.41 -25.32 -47.06
CA GLU A 721 12.07 -24.79 -47.34
C GLU A 721 12.02 -23.27 -47.23
N LEU A 722 12.66 -22.69 -46.20
CA LEU A 722 12.81 -21.24 -46.07
C LEU A 722 13.57 -20.64 -47.25
N ARG A 723 14.60 -21.35 -47.75
CA ARG A 723 15.34 -20.92 -48.92
C ARG A 723 14.46 -20.89 -50.17
N GLU A 724 13.59 -21.86 -50.36
CA GLU A 724 12.67 -21.90 -51.51
C GLU A 724 11.61 -20.79 -51.44
N GLU A 725 11.05 -20.46 -50.27
CA GLU A 725 10.10 -19.34 -50.14
C GLU A 725 10.76 -17.96 -50.33
N ILE A 726 11.99 -17.78 -49.83
CA ILE A 726 12.77 -16.56 -50.10
C ILE A 726 13.12 -16.48 -51.60
N LYS A 727 13.49 -17.61 -52.23
CA LYS A 727 13.79 -17.67 -53.66
C LYS A 727 12.56 -17.37 -54.53
N TYR A 728 11.39 -17.90 -54.16
CA TYR A 728 10.12 -17.57 -54.78
C TYR A 728 9.86 -16.05 -54.73
N SER A 729 10.04 -15.44 -53.56
CA SER A 729 9.88 -14.00 -53.38
C SER A 729 10.85 -13.20 -54.27
N ILE A 730 12.10 -13.65 -54.41
CA ILE A 730 13.10 -13.05 -55.31
C ILE A 730 12.67 -13.17 -56.77
N GLU A 731 12.17 -14.34 -57.19
CA GLU A 731 11.72 -14.60 -58.56
C GLU A 731 10.46 -13.79 -58.91
N ALA A 732 9.48 -13.73 -58.00
CA ALA A 732 8.26 -12.92 -58.16
C ALA A 732 8.58 -11.42 -58.30
N ILE A 733 9.54 -10.91 -57.52
CA ILE A 733 10.02 -9.53 -57.66
C ILE A 733 10.73 -9.33 -59.01
N LYS A 734 11.58 -10.27 -59.46
CA LYS A 734 12.26 -10.20 -60.77
C LYS A 734 11.28 -10.17 -61.94
N LEU A 735 10.23 -10.99 -61.88
CA LEU A 735 9.19 -11.04 -62.91
C LEU A 735 8.45 -9.69 -63.01
N ASN A 736 8.02 -9.10 -61.88
CA ASN A 736 7.36 -7.79 -61.89
C ASN A 736 8.30 -6.65 -62.33
N ILE A 737 9.61 -6.74 -62.10
CA ILE A 737 10.59 -5.77 -62.64
C ILE A 737 10.72 -5.90 -64.16
N ASN A 738 10.58 -7.11 -64.72
CA ASN A 738 10.75 -7.35 -66.16
C ASN A 738 9.46 -7.10 -66.96
N ASP A 739 8.28 -7.23 -66.33
CA ASP A 739 6.97 -7.01 -66.94
C ASP A 739 6.51 -5.53 -66.95
N LYS A 740 7.17 -4.66 -66.18
CA LYS A 740 6.98 -3.19 -66.16
C LYS A 740 8.19 -2.49 -66.75
#